data_AF-A0A0Q6UZ37-F1
#
_entry.id   AF-A0A0Q6UZ37-F1
#
_cell.length_a   1.000
_cell.length_b   1.000
_cell.length_c   1.000
_cell.angle_alpha   90.00
_cell.angle_beta   90.00
_cell.angle_gamma   90.00
#
_symmetry.space_group_name_H-M   'P 1'
#
loop_
_entity.id
_entity.type
_entity.pdbx_description
1 polymer ?
#
loop_
_entity_poly.entity_id
_entity_poly.type
_entity_poly.pdbx_seq_one_letter_code
_entity_poly.pdbx_strand_id
1 'polypeptide(L)'
;MRNRTTSGRPSIRKFYATASVAAITVALAGPGAAWAQTADPAPKTDDTVEAIVVTGIRAGIQNSINIKKNETSIVEAVSAEDIGKLPDVSIAESIARLPGLAAQRVNGRAQVISIRGLAPDFTTTLLNGRQQASSGDNRAVEFDQYPSELLSSVVIYKTPDAQVSGMGLSGTADLRTVRPLTYGKRALAVNIRGEKTQGKSLNDDASNWGGRYSASYINQFADGTFGVALGYAHLDSPSQVKHYKAYGYEAFPGDSTTPDSADGALMLNGQEVFATSRNNKRDAVIGIFEYQPNDKIHSTLDLYYSTFKQKETTRGAQWFSNPFADSATFTGVTTEDLGGSKFAAGGTLNHGVPQLRNDYNTRMDQLFSAGLNNEFQLSEKTRLVADLSYSSNKRKEQIMETYAGYGRGVGGVTGATPDVGRTYDTIGFKVADDGFSQYDEGLNYADASKVTLGDRAPWGGWGHDGSIRFPHVKEDVKAVDIRLEHEMDGFVTQLSAGVNYTKRDKGKTVSDNDLFLKNGRQQVYVDAADLVDPTKLGFAGFGGVLSVKIGDVWRKYYNWAPILDANYYDKNWDITEEVTTFFGRANFQAGDLRGNLGVQVVKQSQESSGVVINGLASGQPIVPTKINAKDSYTDVLPSLNLIYDLGGGHRLRFALSKTMARPRMDDMRANVTPGFNSLVCSSQPCGPGTTVNPWSASGGNPHLRPWEAKAADVAYEWYVSPATYLSVAGFYKKLDTYIYQQTGRFDFTGIPIPVGASIPAGTTINPMGQMTLPANGNGGTVKGLEFSGAVEFGQFVDLLKGFGLQGSLSLTKSNLNPTTSTDPKAKVRIPGLSGTVYNITGYYERGGFQARISQRYRSAFKGEVVQLYATRGFTEILADKQVDAQIGYTFEEGPMKNLGVLLQVNNLTNSPYRTRLGLDAGGTQTSNGATLPETYEKYGRQFLFGVNYRF
;
A
#
# COMPACT_ATOMS: atom_id res chain seq x y z
N MET A 1 -7.28 5.01 -62.41
CA MET A 1 -8.56 5.65 -62.79
C MET A 1 -8.96 6.64 -61.72
N ARG A 2 -9.32 7.87 -62.12
CA ARG A 2 -9.62 9.01 -61.27
C ARG A 2 -11.03 8.89 -60.67
N ASN A 3 -11.21 9.25 -59.40
CA ASN A 3 -12.24 10.22 -59.01
C ASN A 3 -11.92 10.89 -57.67
N ARG A 4 -12.10 12.22 -57.67
CA ARG A 4 -11.92 13.19 -56.58
C ARG A 4 -13.19 13.28 -55.73
N THR A 5 -13.04 13.56 -54.42
CA THR A 5 -13.73 14.63 -53.66
C THR A 5 -13.24 14.63 -52.20
N THR A 6 -12.45 15.65 -51.81
CA THR A 6 -12.76 16.80 -50.93
C THR A 6 -12.58 16.59 -49.42
N SER A 7 -11.81 17.52 -48.86
CA SER A 7 -11.41 17.74 -47.47
C SER A 7 -12.55 18.00 -46.48
N GLY A 8 -12.42 17.51 -45.24
CA GLY A 8 -13.22 17.93 -44.08
C GLY A 8 -12.42 17.88 -42.77
N ARG A 9 -12.27 19.03 -42.12
CA ARG A 9 -11.70 19.22 -40.77
C ARG A 9 -12.57 18.55 -39.70
N PRO A 10 -12.03 18.03 -38.59
CA PRO A 10 -12.86 17.53 -37.50
C PRO A 10 -13.45 18.70 -36.70
N SER A 11 -14.77 18.70 -36.59
CA SER A 11 -15.54 19.65 -35.80
C SER A 11 -15.54 19.26 -34.31
N ILE A 12 -15.41 20.28 -33.47
CA ILE A 12 -15.57 20.23 -32.02
C ILE A 12 -17.02 19.79 -31.71
N ARG A 13 -17.18 18.57 -31.18
CA ARG A 13 -18.47 18.11 -30.64
C ARG A 13 -18.67 18.71 -29.26
N LYS A 14 -19.56 19.71 -29.18
CA LYS A 14 -20.16 20.19 -27.93
C LYS A 14 -21.02 19.06 -27.34
N PHE A 15 -20.65 18.58 -26.16
CA PHE A 15 -21.53 17.77 -25.32
C PHE A 15 -22.54 18.71 -24.65
N TYR A 16 -23.81 18.55 -24.98
CA TYR A 16 -24.91 19.15 -24.23
C TYR A 16 -25.06 18.39 -22.90
N ALA A 17 -24.73 19.05 -21.81
CA ALA A 17 -25.08 18.62 -20.47
C ALA A 17 -26.53 19.07 -20.19
N THR A 18 -27.47 18.13 -20.20
CA THR A 18 -28.80 18.33 -19.62
C THR A 18 -28.67 18.26 -18.10
N ALA A 19 -28.57 19.44 -17.48
CA ALA A 19 -28.67 19.63 -16.05
C ALA A 19 -30.16 19.58 -15.64
N SER A 20 -30.57 18.52 -14.96
CA SER A 20 -31.84 18.48 -14.24
C SER A 20 -31.57 18.95 -12.81
N VAL A 21 -31.84 20.22 -12.55
CA VAL A 21 -31.80 20.87 -11.25
C VAL A 21 -33.02 20.41 -10.44
N ALA A 22 -32.81 19.67 -9.35
CA ALA A 22 -33.81 19.48 -8.31
C ALA A 22 -33.68 20.63 -7.31
N ALA A 23 -34.54 21.64 -7.46
CA ALA A 23 -34.67 22.76 -6.55
C ALA A 23 -35.47 22.34 -5.30
N ILE A 24 -34.87 22.43 -4.11
CA ILE A 24 -35.61 22.46 -2.85
C ILE A 24 -35.78 23.94 -2.49
N THR A 25 -36.95 24.48 -2.81
CA THR A 25 -37.42 25.80 -2.35
C THR A 25 -37.96 25.69 -0.92
N VAL A 26 -37.23 26.22 0.06
CA VAL A 26 -37.79 26.57 1.37
C VAL A 26 -38.22 28.03 1.30
N ALA A 27 -39.53 28.25 1.26
CA ALA A 27 -40.14 29.57 1.30
C ALA A 27 -40.59 29.88 2.73
N LEU A 28 -39.94 30.83 3.38
CA LEU A 28 -40.49 31.56 4.53
C LEU A 28 -40.01 33.01 4.45
N ALA A 29 -40.91 33.90 4.01
CA ALA A 29 -40.80 35.34 4.15
C ALA A 29 -42.07 35.86 4.83
N GLY A 30 -41.90 36.62 5.89
CA GLY A 30 -42.94 37.38 6.57
C GLY A 30 -42.27 38.33 7.59
N PRO A 31 -42.34 39.66 7.41
CA PRO A 31 -41.66 40.61 8.27
C PRO A 31 -42.54 40.99 9.47
N GLY A 32 -41.95 41.07 10.65
CA GLY A 32 -42.58 41.63 11.85
C GLY A 32 -41.56 42.46 12.63
N ALA A 33 -41.83 43.75 12.75
CA ALA A 33 -40.95 44.74 13.38
C ALA A 33 -41.23 44.88 14.90
N ALA A 34 -40.17 45.28 15.62
CA ALA A 34 -40.09 45.80 17.00
C ALA A 34 -40.36 44.76 18.12
N TRP A 35 -39.70 44.76 19.28
CA TRP A 35 -39.20 45.85 20.14
C TRP A 35 -37.89 45.47 20.82
N ALA A 36 -37.00 46.45 21.02
CA ALA A 36 -35.79 46.30 21.82
C ALA A 36 -36.11 46.38 23.32
N GLN A 37 -35.65 45.39 24.10
CA GLN A 37 -35.42 45.50 25.54
C GLN A 37 -33.98 45.10 25.84
N THR A 38 -33.25 46.05 26.39
CA THR A 38 -31.92 45.90 27.00
C THR A 38 -31.97 44.91 28.15
N ALA A 39 -31.26 43.80 28.03
CA ALA A 39 -30.91 42.92 29.14
C ALA A 39 -29.39 42.87 29.24
N ASP A 40 -28.86 43.10 30.44
CA ASP A 40 -27.43 43.10 30.75
C ASP A 40 -26.75 41.76 30.37
N PRO A 41 -25.50 41.77 29.88
CA PRO A 41 -24.79 40.54 29.56
C PRO A 41 -24.36 39.83 30.84
N ALA A 42 -24.85 38.60 31.03
CA ALA A 42 -24.29 37.66 32.01
C ALA A 42 -22.82 37.32 31.64
N PRO A 43 -21.93 37.14 32.62
CA PRO A 43 -20.50 36.95 32.37
C PRO A 43 -20.26 35.62 31.66
N LYS A 44 -19.71 35.69 30.45
CA LYS A 44 -19.15 34.55 29.73
C LYS A 44 -17.96 34.02 30.53
N THR A 45 -18.05 32.78 31.00
CA THR A 45 -16.89 31.98 31.38
C THR A 45 -16.06 31.71 30.13
N ASP A 46 -14.89 32.35 30.06
CA ASP A 46 -13.87 32.13 29.04
C ASP A 46 -13.30 30.71 29.19
N ASP A 47 -13.87 29.77 28.45
CA ASP A 47 -13.23 28.50 28.05
C ASP A 47 -12.70 28.59 26.60
N THR A 48 -12.44 29.81 26.12
CA THR A 48 -11.67 29.99 24.89
C THR A 48 -10.20 29.73 25.20
N VAL A 49 -9.76 28.50 24.91
CA VAL A 49 -8.33 28.18 24.89
C VAL A 49 -7.69 29.08 23.85
N GLU A 50 -7.01 30.14 24.30
CA GLU A 50 -6.14 30.97 23.47
C GLU A 50 -5.20 30.04 22.69
N ALA A 51 -5.35 30.03 21.37
CA ALA A 51 -4.47 29.34 20.44
C ALA A 51 -3.10 30.05 20.41
N ILE A 52 -2.31 29.90 21.48
CA ILE A 52 -0.88 30.16 21.42
C ILE A 52 -0.34 29.13 20.42
N VAL A 53 0.09 29.61 19.25
CA VAL A 53 0.81 28.79 18.27
C VAL A 53 2.21 28.59 18.85
N VAL A 54 2.30 27.63 19.76
CA VAL A 54 3.58 27.06 20.17
C VAL A 54 4.01 26.16 19.03
N THR A 55 5.25 26.30 18.59
CA THR A 55 5.86 25.45 17.56
C THR A 55 6.90 24.56 18.18
N GLY A 56 7.12 23.42 17.55
CA GLY A 56 8.10 22.43 17.99
C GLY A 56 7.46 21.09 18.33
N ILE A 57 8.34 20.16 18.70
CA ILE A 57 8.01 18.79 19.09
C ILE A 57 6.99 18.80 20.24
N ARG A 58 7.18 19.68 21.23
CA ARG A 58 6.30 19.74 22.41
C ARG A 58 4.88 20.16 22.05
N ALA A 59 4.72 21.16 21.19
CA ALA A 59 3.41 21.62 20.76
C ALA A 59 2.66 20.55 19.96
N GLY A 60 3.35 19.85 19.06
CA GLY A 60 2.79 18.71 18.34
C GLY A 60 2.28 17.61 19.29
N ILE A 61 3.04 17.31 20.35
CA ILE A 61 2.65 16.35 21.39
C ILE A 61 1.41 16.85 22.15
N GLN A 62 1.40 18.10 22.62
CA GLN A 62 0.27 18.69 23.35
C GLN A 62 -1.01 18.65 22.52
N ASN A 63 -0.94 19.02 21.24
CA ASN A 63 -2.09 18.99 20.33
C ASN A 63 -2.59 17.56 20.11
N SER A 64 -1.68 16.59 19.97
CA SER A 64 -2.03 15.17 19.83
C SER A 64 -2.74 14.63 21.09
N ILE A 65 -2.24 15.00 22.28
CA ILE A 65 -2.84 14.66 23.57
C ILE A 65 -4.24 15.29 23.70
N ASN A 66 -4.40 16.55 23.29
CA ASN A 66 -5.69 17.24 23.35
C ASN A 66 -6.73 16.59 22.43
N ILE A 67 -6.36 16.19 21.21
CA ILE A 67 -7.24 15.44 20.31
C ILE A 67 -7.67 14.13 20.98
N LYS A 68 -6.70 13.36 21.52
CA LYS A 68 -6.98 12.09 22.21
C LYS A 68 -7.88 12.27 23.43
N LYS A 69 -7.65 13.32 24.23
CA LYS A 69 -8.43 13.63 25.43
C LYS A 69 -9.87 14.01 25.09
N ASN A 70 -10.08 14.74 23.99
CA ASN A 70 -11.39 15.31 23.68
C ASN A 70 -12.29 14.35 22.91
N GLU A 71 -11.73 13.42 22.11
CA GLU A 71 -12.53 12.48 21.33
C GLU A 71 -13.30 11.48 22.19
N THR A 72 -14.53 11.15 21.77
CA THR A 72 -15.39 10.17 22.48
C THR A 72 -14.92 8.74 22.24
N SER A 73 -14.52 8.44 21.01
CA SER A 73 -13.93 7.16 20.61
C SER A 73 -12.51 6.99 21.16
N ILE A 74 -12.02 5.74 21.19
CA ILE A 74 -10.61 5.47 21.44
C ILE A 74 -9.85 5.80 20.16
N VAL A 75 -9.02 6.84 20.23
CA VAL A 75 -8.23 7.34 19.10
C VAL A 75 -6.75 7.43 19.45
N GLU A 76 -5.92 7.48 18.41
CA GLU A 76 -4.55 8.00 18.48
C GLU A 76 -4.43 9.17 17.49
N ALA A 77 -3.59 10.15 17.79
CA ALA A 77 -3.41 11.29 16.92
C ALA A 77 -1.93 11.65 16.78
N VAL A 78 -1.58 12.16 15.61
CA VAL A 78 -0.31 12.85 15.38
C VAL A 78 -0.63 14.22 14.79
N SER A 79 -0.25 15.27 15.52
CA SER A 79 -0.38 16.65 15.08
C SER A 79 0.94 17.18 14.54
N ALA A 80 0.85 18.16 13.64
CA ALA A 80 2.02 18.84 13.13
C ALA A 80 2.75 19.62 14.24
N GLU A 81 4.09 19.58 14.21
CA GLU A 81 4.98 20.35 15.07
C GLU A 81 4.92 21.85 14.71
N ASP A 82 4.56 22.15 13.47
CA ASP A 82 4.38 23.48 12.90
C ASP A 82 3.41 23.38 11.70
N ILE A 83 2.99 24.51 11.10
CA ILE A 83 2.13 24.51 9.92
C ILE A 83 2.77 23.67 8.82
N GLY A 84 2.13 22.54 8.49
CA GLY A 84 2.65 21.67 7.44
C GLY A 84 4.01 21.07 7.81
N LYS A 85 4.21 20.67 9.06
CA LYS A 85 5.41 19.97 9.49
C LYS A 85 5.06 18.84 10.44
N LEU A 86 4.73 17.67 9.89
CA LEU A 86 4.67 16.45 10.69
C LEU A 86 6.09 16.04 11.13
N PRO A 87 6.19 15.18 12.17
CA PRO A 87 7.48 14.71 12.63
C PRO A 87 8.32 14.08 11.53
N ASP A 88 7.76 13.24 10.65
CA ASP A 88 8.55 12.50 9.65
C ASP A 88 8.51 13.06 8.23
N VAL A 89 9.30 12.42 7.36
CA VAL A 89 9.40 12.73 5.93
C VAL A 89 8.12 12.39 5.17
N SER A 90 7.39 11.35 5.60
CA SER A 90 6.04 11.05 5.12
C SER A 90 5.04 10.89 6.26
N ILE A 91 3.76 10.94 5.88
CA ILE A 91 2.64 10.72 6.76
C ILE A 91 2.63 9.29 7.30
N ALA A 92 2.92 8.28 6.46
CA ALA A 92 2.92 6.87 6.88
C ALA A 92 3.94 6.61 7.99
N GLU A 93 5.13 7.23 7.91
CA GLU A 93 6.11 7.15 8.99
C GLU A 93 5.62 7.84 10.27
N SER A 94 5.01 9.02 10.14
CA SER A 94 4.46 9.76 11.28
C SER A 94 3.36 8.97 12.00
N ILE A 95 2.47 8.30 11.25
CA ILE A 95 1.42 7.43 11.79
C ILE A 95 2.02 6.18 12.45
N ALA A 96 3.08 5.61 11.89
CA ALA A 96 3.73 4.41 12.43
C ALA A 96 4.41 4.62 13.79
N ARG A 97 4.42 5.85 14.33
CA ARG A 97 4.83 6.12 15.71
C ARG A 97 3.76 5.79 16.74
N LEU A 98 2.51 5.69 16.30
CA LEU A 98 1.35 5.51 17.16
C LEU A 98 1.20 4.03 17.60
N PRO A 99 0.60 3.77 18.78
CA PRO A 99 0.45 2.42 19.32
C PRO A 99 -0.44 1.53 18.47
N GLY A 100 0.07 0.36 18.09
CA GLY A 100 -0.67 -0.60 17.26
C GLY A 100 -0.67 -0.24 15.78
N LEU A 101 0.14 0.74 15.36
CA LEU A 101 0.29 1.15 13.97
C LEU A 101 1.65 0.70 13.46
N ALA A 102 1.68 0.14 12.25
CA ALA A 102 2.93 -0.13 11.56
C ALA A 102 2.81 0.25 10.09
N ALA A 103 3.82 0.95 9.59
CA ALA A 103 3.98 1.16 8.16
C ALA A 103 4.45 -0.15 7.48
N GLN A 104 3.97 -0.38 6.28
CA GLN A 104 4.54 -1.38 5.38
C GLN A 104 5.45 -0.67 4.37
N ARG A 105 6.69 -1.14 4.29
CA ARG A 105 7.63 -0.67 3.28
C ARG A 105 7.39 -1.43 1.99
N VAL A 106 7.27 -0.68 0.91
CA VAL A 106 7.27 -1.20 -0.45
C VAL A 106 8.37 -0.45 -1.18
N ASN A 107 9.32 -1.18 -1.77
CA ASN A 107 10.42 -0.57 -2.53
C ASN A 107 11.24 0.45 -1.72
N GLY A 108 11.36 0.24 -0.40
CA GLY A 108 12.13 1.07 0.52
C GLY A 108 11.38 2.25 1.14
N ARG A 109 10.14 2.56 0.74
CA ARG A 109 9.33 3.67 1.30
C ARG A 109 8.14 3.15 2.11
N ALA A 110 7.76 3.84 3.18
CA ALA A 110 6.49 3.59 3.85
C ALA A 110 5.33 4.12 2.98
N GLN A 111 4.48 3.22 2.45
CA GLN A 111 3.39 3.60 1.55
C GLN A 111 2.00 3.40 2.16
N VAL A 112 1.81 2.34 2.94
CA VAL A 112 0.51 1.95 3.51
C VAL A 112 0.65 1.62 4.99
N ILE A 113 -0.43 1.74 5.76
CA ILE A 113 -0.44 1.49 7.20
C ILE A 113 -1.25 0.25 7.54
N SER A 114 -0.79 -0.48 8.54
CA SER A 114 -1.54 -1.54 9.23
C SER A 114 -1.99 -1.04 10.60
N ILE A 115 -3.21 -1.37 10.99
CA ILE A 115 -3.80 -0.99 12.28
C ILE A 115 -4.10 -2.26 13.06
N ARG A 116 -3.59 -2.36 14.31
CA ARG A 116 -3.71 -3.55 15.18
C ARG A 116 -3.21 -4.83 14.49
N GLY A 117 -2.15 -4.67 13.71
CA GLY A 117 -1.55 -5.70 12.88
C GLY A 117 -2.33 -6.05 11.61
N LEU A 118 -3.63 -5.73 11.49
CA LEU A 118 -4.39 -6.10 10.30
C LEU A 118 -3.88 -5.35 9.07
N ALA A 119 -3.90 -6.02 7.91
CA ALA A 119 -3.42 -5.48 6.64
C ALA A 119 -4.16 -4.20 6.22
N PRO A 120 -3.55 -3.34 5.38
CA PRO A 120 -4.15 -2.09 4.93
C PRO A 120 -5.54 -2.23 4.30
N ASP A 121 -5.86 -3.37 3.69
CA ASP A 121 -7.18 -3.64 3.10
C ASP A 121 -8.33 -3.67 4.15
N PHE A 122 -8.01 -3.81 5.45
CA PHE A 122 -8.97 -3.73 6.55
C PHE A 122 -9.11 -2.31 7.13
N THR A 123 -8.36 -1.35 6.60
CA THR A 123 -8.37 0.05 7.05
C THR A 123 -9.22 0.88 6.10
N THR A 124 -9.68 2.05 6.55
CA THR A 124 -10.19 3.08 5.64
C THR A 124 -9.42 4.38 5.86
N THR A 125 -9.16 5.12 4.78
CA THR A 125 -8.51 6.43 4.84
C THR A 125 -9.49 7.50 4.37
N LEU A 126 -9.58 8.57 5.15
CA LEU A 126 -10.40 9.75 4.91
C LEU A 126 -9.52 10.98 4.76
N LEU A 127 -10.00 11.98 4.03
CA LEU A 127 -9.46 13.34 4.03
C LEU A 127 -10.57 14.28 4.48
N ASN A 128 -10.41 14.90 5.65
CA ASN A 128 -11.44 15.70 6.30
C ASN A 128 -12.78 14.95 6.39
N GLY A 129 -12.75 13.68 6.82
CA GLY A 129 -13.95 12.83 6.94
C GLY A 129 -14.46 12.20 5.64
N ARG A 130 -13.85 12.45 4.47
CA ARG A 130 -14.32 11.96 3.17
C ARG A 130 -13.47 10.83 2.61
N GLN A 131 -14.10 9.75 2.15
CA GLN A 131 -13.41 8.64 1.50
C GLN A 131 -12.62 9.10 0.27
N GLN A 132 -11.42 8.56 0.12
CA GLN A 132 -10.54 8.88 -1.01
C GLN A 132 -10.48 7.74 -2.04
N ALA A 133 -10.28 8.12 -3.30
CA ALA A 133 -9.86 7.20 -4.35
C ALA A 133 -8.44 6.70 -4.05
N SER A 134 -8.13 5.48 -4.47
CA SER A 134 -6.86 4.83 -4.19
C SER A 134 -6.05 4.60 -5.47
N SER A 135 -4.74 4.71 -5.32
CA SER A 135 -3.78 4.47 -6.40
C SER A 135 -3.43 3.01 -6.60
N GLY A 136 -3.60 2.17 -5.58
CA GLY A 136 -3.39 0.72 -5.66
C GLY A 136 -4.47 -0.02 -6.46
N ASP A 137 -4.26 -1.32 -6.63
CA ASP A 137 -5.24 -2.23 -7.27
C ASP A 137 -6.47 -2.48 -6.38
N ASN A 138 -6.30 -2.32 -5.06
CA ASN A 138 -7.33 -2.48 -4.05
C ASN A 138 -7.70 -1.15 -3.41
N ARG A 139 -8.37 -1.17 -2.25
CA ARG A 139 -8.99 0.01 -1.62
C ARG A 139 -8.04 0.80 -0.73
N ALA A 140 -6.91 0.21 -0.35
CA ALA A 140 -5.94 0.85 0.51
C ALA A 140 -5.35 2.09 -0.17
N VAL A 141 -5.47 3.23 0.50
CA VAL A 141 -4.87 4.49 0.04
C VAL A 141 -3.37 4.48 0.34
N GLU A 142 -2.56 4.87 -0.64
CA GLU A 142 -1.13 5.06 -0.46
C GLU A 142 -0.87 6.46 0.11
N PHE A 143 -0.28 6.53 1.29
CA PHE A 143 -0.04 7.79 2.03
C PHE A 143 1.08 8.63 1.42
N ASP A 144 1.94 8.06 0.57
CA ASP A 144 2.97 8.82 -0.14
C ASP A 144 2.40 9.74 -1.23
N GLN A 145 1.13 9.55 -1.61
CA GLN A 145 0.39 10.48 -2.47
C GLN A 145 0.08 11.81 -1.77
N TYR A 146 0.11 11.86 -0.44
CA TYR A 146 -0.23 13.02 0.38
C TYR A 146 1.05 13.59 1.04
N PRO A 147 1.44 14.84 0.76
CA PRO A 147 2.54 15.47 1.48
C PRO A 147 2.17 15.73 2.93
N SER A 148 3.03 15.30 3.85
CA SER A 148 2.96 15.70 5.27
C SER A 148 2.95 17.21 5.45
N GLU A 149 3.56 17.93 4.51
CA GLU A 149 3.71 19.38 4.57
C GLU A 149 2.41 20.15 4.28
N LEU A 150 1.34 19.48 3.90
CA LEU A 150 0.04 20.08 3.61
C LEU A 150 -1.05 19.69 4.61
N LEU A 151 -0.72 18.91 5.63
CA LEU A 151 -1.66 18.41 6.64
C LEU A 151 -1.41 19.04 8.02
N SER A 152 -2.45 19.15 8.83
CA SER A 152 -2.41 19.68 10.20
C SER A 152 -2.34 18.56 11.24
N SER A 153 -3.05 17.47 11.02
CA SER A 153 -3.03 16.29 11.88
C SER A 153 -3.49 15.04 11.15
N VAL A 154 -3.21 13.88 11.74
CA VAL A 154 -3.84 12.61 11.38
C VAL A 154 -4.46 12.01 12.64
N VAL A 155 -5.72 11.62 12.54
CA VAL A 155 -6.45 10.94 13.62
C VAL A 155 -6.73 9.49 13.22
N ILE A 156 -6.34 8.55 14.08
CA ILE A 156 -6.58 7.12 13.91
C ILE A 156 -7.70 6.70 14.86
N TYR A 157 -8.86 6.40 14.32
CA TYR A 157 -9.98 5.82 15.04
C TYR A 157 -9.78 4.32 15.21
N LYS A 158 -9.66 3.86 16.47
CA LYS A 158 -9.54 2.43 16.81
C LYS A 158 -10.88 1.78 17.15
N THR A 159 -11.81 2.58 17.68
CA THR A 159 -13.21 2.18 17.91
C THR A 159 -14.14 2.97 16.99
N PRO A 160 -15.25 2.35 16.55
CA PRO A 160 -16.15 3.02 15.63
C PRO A 160 -17.04 4.07 16.29
N ASP A 161 -17.43 5.07 15.50
CA ASP A 161 -18.43 6.09 15.80
C ASP A 161 -19.44 6.13 14.65
N ALA A 162 -20.73 6.05 14.97
CA ALA A 162 -21.79 5.98 13.97
C ALA A 162 -21.88 7.19 13.03
N GLN A 163 -21.26 8.32 13.38
CA GLN A 163 -21.22 9.50 12.53
C GLN A 163 -20.06 9.48 11.52
N VAL A 164 -19.04 8.63 11.73
CA VAL A 164 -17.91 8.53 10.81
C VAL A 164 -18.30 7.61 9.65
N SER A 165 -18.30 8.15 8.45
CA SER A 165 -18.66 7.41 7.23
C SER A 165 -17.55 6.46 6.80
N GLY A 166 -17.92 5.21 6.45
CA GLY A 166 -17.01 4.22 5.87
C GLY A 166 -15.95 3.68 6.82
N MET A 167 -16.28 3.36 8.06
CA MET A 167 -15.27 2.87 9.01
C MET A 167 -14.67 1.52 8.63
N GLY A 168 -13.36 1.38 8.83
CA GLY A 168 -12.65 0.12 8.58
C GLY A 168 -12.73 -0.85 9.77
N LEU A 169 -12.72 -2.16 9.48
CA LEU A 169 -12.71 -3.22 10.50
C LEU A 169 -11.52 -3.14 11.46
N SER A 170 -10.34 -2.77 10.95
CA SER A 170 -9.13 -2.61 11.77
C SER A 170 -9.02 -1.23 12.42
N GLY A 171 -9.65 -0.22 11.81
CA GLY A 171 -9.62 1.18 12.21
C GLY A 171 -9.72 2.09 10.98
N THR A 172 -9.78 3.40 11.22
CA THR A 172 -9.89 4.43 10.19
C THR A 172 -8.86 5.52 10.42
N ALA A 173 -8.14 5.92 9.36
CA ALA A 173 -7.22 7.04 9.39
C ALA A 173 -7.85 8.27 8.72
N ASP A 174 -8.00 9.37 9.45
CA ASP A 174 -8.53 10.64 8.94
C ASP A 174 -7.40 11.67 8.84
N LEU A 175 -7.05 12.02 7.60
CA LEU A 175 -6.09 13.06 7.28
C LEU A 175 -6.80 14.41 7.39
N ARG A 176 -6.29 15.31 8.23
CA ARG A 176 -6.92 16.62 8.48
C ARG A 176 -6.07 17.75 7.93
N THR A 177 -6.72 18.68 7.27
CA THR A 177 -6.11 19.92 6.77
C THR A 177 -6.21 21.03 7.81
N VAL A 178 -5.51 22.13 7.59
CA VAL A 178 -5.68 23.33 8.44
C VAL A 178 -7.01 24.02 8.12
N ARG A 179 -7.60 24.67 9.13
CA ARG A 179 -8.84 25.46 9.03
C ARG A 179 -8.54 26.95 9.23
N PRO A 180 -8.58 27.79 8.17
CA PRO A 180 -8.27 29.22 8.23
C PRO A 180 -8.93 30.01 9.34
N LEU A 181 -10.23 29.85 9.55
CA LEU A 181 -10.98 30.65 10.53
C LEU A 181 -10.62 30.25 11.97
N THR A 182 -10.46 28.95 12.23
CA THR A 182 -10.00 28.46 13.53
C THR A 182 -8.54 28.83 13.81
N TYR A 183 -7.71 28.93 12.77
CA TYR A 183 -6.30 29.30 12.94
C TYR A 183 -6.12 30.76 13.41
N GLY A 184 -7.03 31.67 13.03
CA GLY A 184 -7.20 32.97 13.67
C GLY A 184 -6.15 34.05 13.31
N LYS A 185 -5.13 33.73 12.53
CA LYS A 185 -4.01 34.64 12.23
C LYS A 185 -3.40 34.37 10.85
N ARG A 186 -2.72 35.38 10.31
CA ARG A 186 -1.93 35.22 9.09
C ARG A 186 -0.67 34.40 9.39
N ALA A 187 -0.34 33.46 8.52
CA ALA A 187 0.97 32.83 8.56
C ALA A 187 1.46 32.43 7.16
N LEU A 188 2.78 32.41 7.01
CA LEU A 188 3.48 31.89 5.84
C LEU A 188 4.57 30.93 6.32
N ALA A 189 4.61 29.71 5.79
CA ALA A 189 5.69 28.77 6.05
C ALA A 189 6.34 28.34 4.73
N VAL A 190 7.67 28.33 4.71
CA VAL A 190 8.49 27.85 3.58
C VAL A 190 9.47 26.83 4.10
N ASN A 191 9.55 25.68 3.46
CA ASN A 191 10.50 24.62 3.78
C ASN A 191 11.29 24.25 2.53
N ILE A 192 12.60 24.09 2.68
CA ILE A 192 13.50 23.61 1.62
C ILE A 192 14.39 22.55 2.24
N ARG A 193 14.51 21.38 1.62
CA ARG A 193 15.41 20.31 2.06
C ARG A 193 16.17 19.73 0.88
N GLY A 194 17.49 19.62 1.02
CA GLY A 194 18.32 18.79 0.16
C GLY A 194 18.39 17.36 0.71
N GLU A 195 18.45 16.39 -0.18
CA GLU A 195 18.47 14.96 0.14
C GLU A 195 19.63 14.27 -0.56
N LYS A 196 20.27 13.34 0.15
CA LYS A 196 21.36 12.50 -0.39
C LYS A 196 21.24 11.08 0.12
N THR A 197 21.26 10.10 -0.77
CA THR A 197 21.36 8.67 -0.41
C THR A 197 22.82 8.28 -0.15
N GLN A 198 23.03 7.30 0.73
CA GLN A 198 24.36 6.80 1.05
C GLN A 198 25.02 6.11 -0.16
N GLY A 199 26.29 6.46 -0.41
CA GLY A 199 27.11 5.85 -1.44
C GLY A 199 27.04 6.56 -2.80
N LYS A 200 27.60 5.92 -3.83
CA LYS A 200 27.48 6.33 -5.24
C LYS A 200 26.18 5.77 -5.82
N SER A 201 25.71 6.32 -6.94
CA SER A 201 24.53 5.77 -7.60
C SER A 201 24.83 4.35 -8.05
N LEU A 202 23.85 3.45 -7.92
CA LEU A 202 24.01 2.06 -8.37
C LEU A 202 23.94 1.96 -9.89
N ASN A 203 23.12 2.80 -10.51
CA ASN A 203 23.05 3.01 -11.96
C ASN A 203 23.51 4.45 -12.25
N ASP A 204 24.49 4.63 -13.14
CA ASP A 204 25.18 5.91 -13.39
C ASP A 204 24.26 7.02 -13.93
N ASP A 205 23.20 6.62 -14.63
CA ASP A 205 22.16 7.45 -15.23
C ASP A 205 21.05 7.83 -14.24
N ALA A 206 21.20 7.46 -12.97
CA ALA A 206 20.35 7.90 -11.87
C ALA A 206 21.08 8.82 -10.89
N SER A 207 20.36 9.83 -10.37
CA SER A 207 20.87 10.72 -9.33
C SER A 207 20.84 10.06 -7.96
N ASN A 208 21.82 10.40 -7.12
CA ASN A 208 21.80 10.15 -5.66
C ASN A 208 21.44 11.40 -4.84
N TRP A 209 21.16 12.50 -5.53
CA TRP A 209 20.75 13.77 -4.95
C TRP A 209 19.31 14.06 -5.29
N GLY A 210 18.60 14.57 -4.29
CA GLY A 210 17.22 14.99 -4.41
C GLY A 210 16.98 16.26 -3.61
N GLY A 211 15.73 16.70 -3.62
CA GLY A 211 15.30 17.80 -2.81
C GLY A 211 13.79 17.86 -2.72
N ARG A 212 13.32 18.62 -1.74
CA ARG A 212 11.91 18.93 -1.59
C ARG A 212 11.75 20.34 -1.09
N TYR A 213 10.65 20.94 -1.48
CA TYR A 213 10.29 22.25 -0.99
C TYR A 213 8.78 22.35 -0.85
N SER A 214 8.34 23.12 0.13
CA SER A 214 6.93 23.42 0.32
C SER A 214 6.75 24.88 0.71
N ALA A 215 5.59 25.42 0.33
CA ALA A 215 5.16 26.73 0.77
C ALA A 215 3.68 26.63 1.15
N SER A 216 3.32 27.18 2.31
CA SER A 216 1.93 27.27 2.77
C SER A 216 1.62 28.67 3.24
N TYR A 217 0.43 29.15 2.90
CA TYR A 217 -0.08 30.46 3.26
C TYR A 217 -1.47 30.29 3.85
N ILE A 218 -1.72 30.93 4.99
CA ILE A 218 -3.02 30.95 5.65
C ILE A 218 -3.36 32.36 6.08
N ASN A 219 -4.60 32.77 5.85
CA ASN A 219 -5.08 34.06 6.29
C ASN A 219 -6.60 34.07 6.47
N GLN A 220 -7.07 35.02 7.28
CA GLN A 220 -8.48 35.39 7.38
C GLN A 220 -8.67 36.86 6.96
N PHE A 221 -9.86 37.17 6.49
CA PHE A 221 -10.27 38.46 5.96
C PHE A 221 -11.66 38.82 6.50
N ALA A 222 -12.01 40.11 6.46
CA ALA A 222 -13.30 40.63 6.91
C ALA A 222 -13.68 40.10 8.31
N ASP A 223 -12.78 40.31 9.27
CA ASP A 223 -12.96 39.97 10.69
C ASP A 223 -13.35 38.50 10.95
N GLY A 224 -12.76 37.57 10.19
CA GLY A 224 -13.02 36.13 10.32
C GLY A 224 -14.20 35.62 9.49
N THR A 225 -14.76 36.46 8.62
CA THR A 225 -15.84 36.03 7.71
C THR A 225 -15.33 35.13 6.58
N PHE A 226 -14.13 35.41 6.06
CA PHE A 226 -13.56 34.65 4.95
C PHE A 226 -12.15 34.18 5.29
N GLY A 227 -11.88 32.90 5.07
CA GLY A 227 -10.62 32.27 5.38
C GLY A 227 -10.05 31.53 4.18
N VAL A 228 -8.74 31.62 3.98
CA VAL A 228 -8.03 30.91 2.90
C VAL A 228 -6.79 30.22 3.45
N ALA A 229 -6.60 28.95 3.12
CA ALA A 229 -5.31 28.27 3.21
C ALA A 229 -4.91 27.70 1.84
N LEU A 230 -3.72 28.06 1.38
CA LEU A 230 -3.13 27.54 0.15
C LEU A 230 -1.82 26.85 0.50
N GLY A 231 -1.54 25.73 -0.16
CA GLY A 231 -0.28 25.06 0.03
C GLY A 231 0.19 24.35 -1.23
N TYR A 232 1.50 24.33 -1.43
CA TYR A 232 2.16 23.58 -2.48
C TYR A 232 3.34 22.82 -1.90
N ALA A 233 3.54 21.58 -2.36
CA ALA A 233 4.68 20.76 -1.98
C ALA A 233 5.24 20.01 -3.19
N HIS A 234 6.55 20.10 -3.38
CA HIS A 234 7.33 19.38 -4.37
C HIS A 234 8.29 18.40 -3.69
N LEU A 235 8.44 17.21 -4.28
CA LEU A 235 9.41 16.19 -3.91
C LEU A 235 10.13 15.72 -5.16
N ASP A 236 11.46 15.61 -5.10
CA ASP A 236 12.31 14.88 -6.04
C ASP A 236 13.25 14.02 -5.16
N SER A 237 12.91 12.75 -4.98
CA SER A 237 13.59 11.86 -4.02
C SER A 237 14.17 10.63 -4.73
N PRO A 238 15.51 10.50 -4.78
CA PRO A 238 16.17 9.31 -5.29
C PRO A 238 16.14 8.17 -4.27
N SER A 239 16.11 6.93 -4.76
CA SER A 239 16.26 5.73 -3.94
C SER A 239 17.16 4.72 -4.65
N GLN A 240 17.94 3.99 -3.87
CA GLN A 240 18.90 3.00 -4.35
C GLN A 240 18.66 1.69 -3.61
N VAL A 241 18.56 0.58 -4.33
CA VAL A 241 18.31 -0.74 -3.75
C VAL A 241 19.33 -1.72 -4.26
N LYS A 242 20.04 -2.35 -3.32
CA LYS A 242 20.81 -3.56 -3.57
C LYS A 242 19.90 -4.74 -3.25
N HIS A 243 19.72 -5.63 -4.21
CA HIS A 243 18.72 -6.69 -4.15
C HIS A 243 19.38 -8.05 -4.43
N TYR A 244 19.01 -9.03 -3.62
CA TYR A 244 19.24 -10.44 -3.86
C TYR A 244 17.95 -11.21 -3.58
N LYS A 245 17.65 -12.20 -4.42
CA LYS A 245 16.55 -13.13 -4.19
C LYS A 245 16.90 -14.54 -4.65
N ALA A 246 16.58 -15.52 -3.83
CA ALA A 246 16.54 -16.93 -4.18
C ALA A 246 15.15 -17.31 -4.74
N TYR A 247 15.11 -18.11 -5.80
CA TYR A 247 13.86 -18.60 -6.40
C TYR A 247 13.30 -19.84 -5.70
N GLY A 248 14.16 -20.58 -5.02
CA GLY A 248 13.80 -21.82 -4.33
C GLY A 248 15.02 -22.62 -3.93
N TYR A 249 14.78 -23.68 -3.17
CA TYR A 249 15.78 -24.66 -2.79
C TYR A 249 15.28 -26.06 -3.11
N GLU A 250 16.17 -26.93 -3.58
CA GLU A 250 15.82 -28.28 -3.96
C GLU A 250 16.97 -29.24 -3.63
N ALA A 251 16.62 -30.49 -3.31
CA ALA A 251 17.60 -31.56 -3.20
C ALA A 251 17.73 -32.23 -4.57
N PHE A 252 18.90 -32.15 -5.17
CA PHE A 252 19.16 -32.71 -6.50
C PHE A 252 19.66 -34.16 -6.43
N PRO A 253 19.53 -34.93 -7.53
CA PRO A 253 20.11 -36.27 -7.64
C PRO A 253 21.64 -36.26 -7.45
N GLY A 254 22.19 -37.33 -6.86
CA GLY A 254 23.60 -37.40 -6.45
C GLY A 254 24.62 -37.37 -7.59
N ASP A 255 24.22 -37.65 -8.83
CA ASP A 255 25.11 -37.59 -10.00
C ASP A 255 25.43 -36.16 -10.45
N SER A 256 24.71 -35.16 -9.96
CA SER A 256 24.90 -33.74 -10.29
C SER A 256 25.72 -32.97 -9.26
N THR A 257 26.05 -33.58 -8.12
CA THR A 257 26.64 -32.89 -6.96
C THR A 257 27.88 -33.60 -6.46
N THR A 258 28.97 -32.87 -6.23
CA THR A 258 30.20 -33.41 -5.65
C THR A 258 30.76 -32.52 -4.54
N PRO A 259 31.32 -33.10 -3.46
CA PRO A 259 31.49 -34.55 -3.20
C PRO A 259 30.16 -35.26 -2.86
N ASP A 260 30.10 -36.59 -3.01
CA ASP A 260 28.91 -37.42 -2.71
C ASP A 260 28.39 -37.22 -1.28
N SER A 261 29.24 -36.77 -0.35
CA SER A 261 28.80 -36.40 1.00
C SER A 261 27.80 -35.24 1.01
N ALA A 262 27.72 -34.45 -0.06
CA ALA A 262 26.76 -33.37 -0.26
C ALA A 262 25.44 -33.84 -0.91
N ASP A 263 25.30 -35.12 -1.27
CA ASP A 263 24.09 -35.66 -1.88
C ASP A 263 22.86 -35.43 -1.01
N GLY A 264 21.76 -35.03 -1.66
CA GLY A 264 20.50 -34.69 -0.99
C GLY A 264 20.56 -33.39 -0.17
N ALA A 265 21.62 -32.59 -0.30
CA ALA A 265 21.64 -31.25 0.28
C ALA A 265 20.59 -30.36 -0.41
N LEU A 266 19.92 -29.51 0.36
CA LEU A 266 19.11 -28.43 -0.17
C LEU A 266 20.03 -27.39 -0.81
N MET A 267 19.91 -27.22 -2.12
CA MET A 267 20.69 -26.31 -2.94
C MET A 267 19.80 -25.24 -3.56
N LEU A 268 20.34 -24.05 -3.81
CA LEU A 268 19.62 -23.01 -4.57
C LEU A 268 19.23 -23.55 -5.94
N ASN A 269 17.95 -23.42 -6.32
CA ASN A 269 17.45 -23.79 -7.66
C ASN A 269 17.61 -22.61 -8.66
N GLY A 270 17.67 -21.38 -8.17
CA GLY A 270 17.88 -20.19 -8.98
C GLY A 270 17.94 -18.94 -8.13
N GLN A 271 18.47 -17.86 -8.71
CA GLN A 271 18.73 -16.63 -8.00
C GLN A 271 18.80 -15.41 -8.92
N GLU A 272 18.67 -14.24 -8.30
CA GLU A 272 18.92 -12.95 -8.93
C GLU A 272 19.69 -12.00 -8.03
N VAL A 273 20.51 -11.16 -8.65
CA VAL A 273 21.24 -10.05 -8.03
C VAL A 273 21.01 -8.81 -8.87
N PHE A 274 20.36 -7.81 -8.28
CA PHE A 274 19.99 -6.59 -8.97
C PHE A 274 20.41 -5.32 -8.22
N ALA A 275 20.69 -4.28 -8.99
CA ALA A 275 20.84 -2.93 -8.50
C ALA A 275 19.75 -2.04 -9.12
N THR A 276 18.89 -1.50 -8.26
CA THR A 276 17.76 -0.66 -8.68
C THR A 276 17.98 0.78 -8.25
N SER A 277 17.80 1.70 -9.19
CA SER A 277 17.77 3.14 -8.92
C SER A 277 16.39 3.70 -9.27
N ARG A 278 15.82 4.50 -8.38
CA ARG A 278 14.50 5.11 -8.54
C ARG A 278 14.61 6.62 -8.38
N ASN A 279 13.86 7.36 -9.19
CA ASN A 279 13.56 8.77 -8.94
C ASN A 279 12.04 8.92 -8.79
N ASN A 280 11.62 9.47 -7.65
CA ASN A 280 10.23 9.76 -7.35
C ASN A 280 10.02 11.26 -7.32
N LYS A 281 9.11 11.74 -8.15
CA LYS A 281 8.71 13.14 -8.20
C LYS A 281 7.26 13.29 -7.81
N ARG A 282 6.96 14.23 -6.92
CA ARG A 282 5.58 14.55 -6.52
C ARG A 282 5.37 16.04 -6.52
N ASP A 283 4.29 16.48 -7.14
CA ASP A 283 3.76 17.83 -7.04
C ASP A 283 2.36 17.75 -6.44
N ALA A 284 2.11 18.51 -5.37
CA ALA A 284 0.81 18.54 -4.72
C ALA A 284 0.40 19.97 -4.37
N VAL A 285 -0.88 20.27 -4.57
CA VAL A 285 -1.50 21.56 -4.26
C VAL A 285 -2.72 21.31 -3.39
N ILE A 286 -2.90 22.16 -2.37
CA ILE A 286 -4.10 22.21 -1.57
C ILE A 286 -4.66 23.63 -1.54
N GLY A 287 -5.99 23.75 -1.55
CA GLY A 287 -6.71 25.00 -1.37
C GLY A 287 -7.92 24.79 -0.48
N ILE A 288 -7.99 25.53 0.62
CA ILE A 288 -9.08 25.53 1.59
C ILE A 288 -9.68 26.92 1.59
N PHE A 289 -10.99 27.02 1.34
CA PHE A 289 -11.73 28.27 1.38
C PHE A 289 -12.86 28.12 2.39
N GLU A 290 -12.84 28.95 3.43
CA GLU A 290 -13.86 28.99 4.46
C GLU A 290 -14.65 30.29 4.39
N TYR A 291 -15.96 30.18 4.58
CA TYR A 291 -16.88 31.31 4.54
C TYR A 291 -17.89 31.18 5.67
N GLN A 292 -17.88 32.15 6.58
CA GLN A 292 -18.76 32.23 7.74
C GLN A 292 -19.31 33.66 7.86
N PRO A 293 -20.36 34.02 7.07
CA PRO A 293 -20.91 35.38 7.05
C PRO A 293 -21.67 35.78 8.33
N ASN A 294 -22.08 34.80 9.13
CA ASN A 294 -22.76 34.96 10.41
C ASN A 294 -22.77 33.61 11.15
N ASP A 295 -23.34 33.59 12.35
CA ASP A 295 -23.42 32.39 13.19
C ASP A 295 -24.34 31.28 12.64
N LYS A 296 -25.06 31.54 11.54
CA LYS A 296 -26.01 30.58 10.95
C LYS A 296 -25.47 29.80 9.78
N ILE A 297 -24.39 30.24 9.15
CA ILE A 297 -23.86 29.62 7.94
C ILE A 297 -22.35 29.51 8.07
N HIS A 298 -21.83 28.29 7.93
CA HIS A 298 -20.41 28.03 7.77
C HIS A 298 -20.21 27.08 6.59
N SER A 299 -19.48 27.53 5.58
CA SER A 299 -19.20 26.76 4.37
C SER A 299 -17.69 26.57 4.20
N THR A 300 -17.27 25.36 3.87
CA THR A 300 -15.87 25.02 3.60
C THR A 300 -15.73 24.29 2.27
N LEU A 301 -14.91 24.83 1.37
CA LEU A 301 -14.49 24.19 0.14
C LEU A 301 -13.04 23.70 0.29
N ASP A 302 -12.86 22.38 0.26
CA ASP A 302 -11.58 21.68 0.29
C ASP A 302 -11.21 21.21 -1.11
N LEU A 303 -10.05 21.62 -1.63
CA LEU A 303 -9.50 21.19 -2.93
C LEU A 303 -8.11 20.59 -2.74
N TYR A 304 -7.88 19.42 -3.36
CA TYR A 304 -6.60 18.74 -3.33
C TYR A 304 -6.26 18.16 -4.71
N TYR A 305 -5.03 18.36 -5.16
CA TYR A 305 -4.51 17.76 -6.37
C TYR A 305 -3.08 17.30 -6.17
N SER A 306 -2.75 16.11 -6.66
CA SER A 306 -1.39 15.56 -6.61
C SER A 306 -1.06 14.82 -7.89
N THR A 307 0.18 14.97 -8.35
CA THR A 307 0.77 14.10 -9.37
C THR A 307 2.01 13.44 -8.80
N PHE A 308 2.09 12.13 -8.95
CA PHE A 308 3.26 11.35 -8.57
C PHE A 308 3.83 10.69 -9.82
N LYS A 309 5.14 10.78 -10.02
CA LYS A 309 5.87 10.18 -11.14
C LYS A 309 7.06 9.40 -10.58
N GLN A 310 7.14 8.13 -10.91
CA GLN A 310 8.29 7.29 -10.60
C GLN A 310 8.95 6.84 -11.89
N LYS A 311 10.28 6.95 -11.93
CA LYS A 311 11.14 6.27 -12.90
C LYS A 311 12.02 5.30 -12.14
N GLU A 312 12.11 4.08 -12.62
CA GLU A 312 12.89 3.01 -12.01
C GLU A 312 13.75 2.33 -13.08
N THR A 313 15.02 2.17 -12.79
CA THR A 313 15.98 1.43 -13.62
C THR A 313 16.54 0.31 -12.77
N THR A 314 16.38 -0.93 -13.24
CA THR A 314 16.89 -2.12 -12.58
C THR A 314 17.84 -2.83 -13.51
N ARG A 315 19.07 -3.06 -13.04
CA ARG A 315 20.09 -3.77 -13.81
C ARG A 315 20.75 -4.84 -12.97
N GLY A 316 21.02 -5.99 -13.58
CA GLY A 316 21.82 -7.04 -12.97
C GLY A 316 21.64 -8.37 -13.66
N ALA A 317 21.79 -9.46 -12.91
CA ALA A 317 21.80 -10.81 -13.45
C ALA A 317 20.85 -11.74 -12.68
N GLN A 318 20.25 -12.66 -13.41
CA GLN A 318 19.49 -13.79 -12.88
C GLN A 318 19.91 -15.08 -13.57
N TRP A 319 19.88 -16.20 -12.85
CA TRP A 319 20.18 -17.50 -13.44
C TRP A 319 19.58 -18.65 -12.65
N PHE A 320 19.47 -19.78 -13.32
CA PHE A 320 19.10 -21.05 -12.70
C PHE A 320 20.35 -21.77 -12.22
N SER A 321 20.22 -22.42 -11.08
CA SER A 321 21.20 -23.29 -10.43
C SER A 321 20.54 -24.65 -10.27
N ASN A 322 20.28 -25.34 -11.38
CA ASN A 322 19.48 -26.57 -11.36
C ASN A 322 20.03 -27.53 -12.42
N PRO A 323 20.31 -28.81 -12.11
CA PRO A 323 20.78 -29.78 -13.08
C PRO A 323 19.82 -30.02 -14.25
N PHE A 324 18.51 -29.79 -14.04
CA PHE A 324 17.51 -29.84 -15.11
C PHE A 324 17.57 -28.63 -16.05
N ALA A 325 18.29 -27.58 -15.68
CA ALA A 325 18.66 -26.46 -16.55
C ALA A 325 20.10 -26.66 -17.03
N ASP A 326 20.29 -26.81 -18.35
CA ASP A 326 21.61 -26.85 -19.01
C ASP A 326 22.58 -27.94 -18.54
N SER A 327 22.06 -29.01 -17.92
CA SER A 327 22.87 -30.09 -17.33
C SER A 327 23.90 -29.54 -16.34
N ALA A 328 23.51 -28.52 -15.56
CA ALA A 328 24.36 -27.92 -14.56
C ALA A 328 24.84 -28.95 -13.51
N THR A 329 26.08 -28.80 -13.06
CA THR A 329 26.65 -29.63 -11.99
C THR A 329 27.23 -28.77 -10.90
N PHE A 330 27.34 -29.33 -9.70
CA PHE A 330 27.88 -28.66 -8.54
C PHE A 330 29.13 -29.38 -8.05
N THR A 331 30.20 -28.62 -7.81
CA THR A 331 31.50 -29.16 -7.39
C THR A 331 32.03 -28.43 -6.17
N GLY A 332 32.85 -29.13 -5.37
CA GLY A 332 33.42 -28.58 -4.14
C GLY A 332 32.36 -28.13 -3.13
N VAL A 333 31.19 -28.77 -3.13
CA VAL A 333 30.06 -28.35 -2.30
C VAL A 333 30.37 -28.56 -0.82
N THR A 334 30.27 -27.49 -0.05
CA THR A 334 30.36 -27.51 1.40
C THR A 334 28.97 -27.48 2.00
N THR A 335 28.68 -28.40 2.92
CA THR A 335 27.37 -28.50 3.56
C THR A 335 27.40 -28.17 5.05
N GLU A 336 26.26 -27.70 5.55
CA GLU A 336 25.99 -27.49 6.97
C GLU A 336 24.64 -28.10 7.35
N ASP A 337 24.40 -28.31 8.64
CA ASP A 337 23.06 -28.66 9.14
C ASP A 337 22.23 -27.38 9.29
N LEU A 338 21.11 -27.33 8.59
CA LEU A 338 20.13 -26.27 8.74
C LEU A 338 18.77 -26.90 9.04
N GLY A 339 18.34 -26.80 10.30
CA GLY A 339 17.05 -27.32 10.72
C GLY A 339 16.89 -28.83 10.51
N GLY A 340 17.96 -29.61 10.70
CA GLY A 340 17.96 -31.05 10.48
C GLY A 340 18.00 -31.49 9.02
N SER A 341 18.14 -30.54 8.08
CA SER A 341 18.42 -30.83 6.67
C SER A 341 19.86 -30.51 6.35
N LYS A 342 20.46 -31.33 5.47
CA LYS A 342 21.74 -31.01 4.85
C LYS A 342 21.52 -29.81 3.91
N PHE A 343 22.28 -28.74 4.08
CA PHE A 343 22.15 -27.51 3.30
C PHE A 343 23.46 -27.17 2.60
N ALA A 344 23.42 -26.79 1.32
CA ALA A 344 24.61 -26.40 0.57
C ALA A 344 24.98 -24.94 0.85
N ALA A 345 25.89 -24.72 1.80
CA ALA A 345 26.36 -23.40 2.21
C ALA A 345 27.29 -22.74 1.17
N GLY A 346 27.91 -23.53 0.30
CA GLY A 346 28.78 -23.02 -0.76
C GLY A 346 29.29 -24.11 -1.70
N GLY A 347 29.96 -23.69 -2.77
CA GLY A 347 30.53 -24.57 -3.78
C GLY A 347 30.71 -23.84 -5.12
N THR A 348 30.77 -24.61 -6.20
CA THR A 348 30.89 -24.09 -7.56
C THR A 348 29.79 -24.68 -8.44
N LEU A 349 29.02 -23.81 -9.08
CA LEU A 349 28.07 -24.14 -10.14
C LEU A 349 28.83 -24.17 -11.48
N ASN A 350 28.79 -25.30 -12.16
CA ASN A 350 29.26 -25.44 -13.53
C ASN A 350 28.07 -25.38 -14.49
N HIS A 351 28.28 -24.79 -15.68
CA HIS A 351 27.26 -24.55 -16.69
C HIS A 351 26.18 -23.55 -16.25
N GLY A 352 26.56 -22.56 -15.45
CA GLY A 352 25.67 -21.43 -15.16
C GLY A 352 25.51 -20.55 -16.39
N VAL A 353 24.28 -20.10 -16.67
CA VAL A 353 24.00 -19.11 -17.74
C VAL A 353 23.26 -17.90 -17.15
N PRO A 354 24.00 -16.90 -16.65
CA PRO A 354 23.48 -15.58 -16.32
C PRO A 354 22.77 -14.90 -17.49
N GLN A 355 21.49 -14.62 -17.27
CA GLN A 355 20.70 -13.70 -18.08
C GLN A 355 20.75 -12.32 -17.43
N LEU A 356 21.27 -11.36 -18.18
CA LEU A 356 21.34 -9.97 -17.77
C LEU A 356 20.02 -9.27 -18.04
N ARG A 357 19.65 -8.39 -17.11
CA ARG A 357 18.41 -7.61 -17.12
C ARG A 357 18.75 -6.13 -17.23
N ASN A 358 18.09 -5.46 -18.17
CA ASN A 358 18.07 -4.00 -18.28
C ASN A 358 16.60 -3.56 -18.29
N ASP A 359 16.05 -3.37 -17.09
CA ASP A 359 14.64 -3.11 -16.90
C ASP A 359 14.40 -1.62 -16.69
N TYR A 360 13.28 -1.12 -17.21
CA TYR A 360 12.91 0.27 -17.05
C TYR A 360 11.41 0.44 -16.85
N ASN A 361 11.05 0.79 -15.62
CA ASN A 361 9.68 0.90 -15.17
C ASN A 361 9.32 2.37 -14.95
N THR A 362 8.10 2.75 -15.34
CA THR A 362 7.55 4.07 -15.05
C THR A 362 6.18 3.95 -14.42
N ARG A 363 5.86 4.87 -13.52
CA ARG A 363 4.53 4.98 -12.91
C ARG A 363 4.14 6.45 -12.82
N MET A 364 2.90 6.76 -13.17
CA MET A 364 2.32 8.09 -13.03
C MET A 364 0.94 7.97 -12.39
N ASP A 365 0.77 8.60 -11.23
CA ASP A 365 -0.50 8.75 -10.54
C ASP A 365 -0.97 10.21 -10.62
N GLN A 366 -2.28 10.39 -10.79
CA GLN A 366 -2.94 11.69 -10.74
C GLN A 366 -4.15 11.56 -9.82
N LEU A 367 -4.07 12.21 -8.66
CA LEU A 367 -5.10 12.21 -7.64
C LEU A 367 -5.74 13.60 -7.55
N PHE A 368 -7.06 13.66 -7.58
CA PHE A 368 -7.84 14.88 -7.37
C PHE A 368 -8.90 14.61 -6.32
N SER A 369 -9.11 15.55 -5.39
CA SER A 369 -10.23 15.52 -4.46
C SER A 369 -10.82 16.92 -4.29
N ALA A 370 -12.15 16.97 -4.21
CA ALA A 370 -12.91 18.16 -3.87
C ALA A 370 -13.97 17.80 -2.84
N GLY A 371 -14.15 18.66 -1.83
CA GLY A 371 -15.18 18.54 -0.80
C GLY A 371 -15.83 19.89 -0.55
N LEU A 372 -17.17 19.93 -0.47
CA LEU A 372 -17.93 21.12 -0.12
C LEU A 372 -18.81 20.79 1.08
N ASN A 373 -18.42 21.29 2.24
CA ASN A 373 -19.18 21.17 3.47
C ASN A 373 -19.96 22.45 3.72
N ASN A 374 -21.24 22.33 4.07
CA ASN A 374 -22.07 23.44 4.51
C ASN A 374 -22.75 23.08 5.81
N GLU A 375 -22.57 23.93 6.81
CA GLU A 375 -23.22 23.86 8.10
C GLU A 375 -24.22 25.02 8.22
N PHE A 376 -25.45 24.68 8.60
CA PHE A 376 -26.55 25.61 8.78
C PHE A 376 -27.09 25.50 10.20
N GLN A 377 -26.98 26.58 10.98
CA GLN A 377 -27.64 26.68 12.28
C GLN A 377 -29.11 27.02 12.05
N LEU A 378 -29.99 26.02 12.17
CA LEU A 378 -31.43 26.16 11.93
C LEU A 378 -32.15 26.80 13.12
N SER A 379 -31.64 26.57 14.33
CA SER A 379 -32.07 27.18 15.60
C SER A 379 -30.89 27.20 16.57
N GLU A 380 -31.02 27.74 17.79
CA GLU A 380 -29.93 27.72 18.78
C GLU A 380 -29.39 26.30 19.09
N LYS A 381 -30.25 25.26 18.99
CA LYS A 381 -29.91 23.87 19.32
C LYS A 381 -29.82 22.94 18.11
N THR A 382 -30.19 23.39 16.91
CA THR A 382 -30.30 22.51 15.74
C THR A 382 -29.34 22.94 14.64
N ARG A 383 -28.46 22.01 14.23
CA ARG A 383 -27.52 22.19 13.13
C ARG A 383 -27.78 21.17 12.02
N LEU A 384 -27.84 21.63 10.77
CA LEU A 384 -27.87 20.79 9.57
C LEU A 384 -26.51 20.86 8.89
N VAL A 385 -25.92 19.72 8.56
CA VAL A 385 -24.68 19.61 7.80
C VAL A 385 -24.95 18.89 6.49
N ALA A 386 -24.51 19.48 5.38
CA ALA A 386 -24.57 18.91 4.05
C ALA A 386 -23.16 18.92 3.42
N ASP A 387 -22.61 17.74 3.17
CA ASP A 387 -21.27 17.54 2.61
C ASP A 387 -21.33 16.83 1.26
N LEU A 388 -20.74 17.44 0.24
CA LEU A 388 -20.59 16.87 -1.10
C LEU A 388 -19.12 16.58 -1.35
N SER A 389 -18.80 15.39 -1.85
CA SER A 389 -17.41 15.02 -2.13
C SER A 389 -17.21 14.27 -3.43
N TYR A 390 -16.06 14.53 -4.05
CA TYR A 390 -15.57 13.82 -5.22
C TYR A 390 -14.07 13.55 -5.06
N SER A 391 -13.63 12.33 -5.36
CA SER A 391 -12.23 11.93 -5.38
C SER A 391 -11.99 11.06 -6.61
N SER A 392 -10.90 11.28 -7.32
CA SER A 392 -10.54 10.54 -8.53
C SER A 392 -9.06 10.24 -8.54
N ASN A 393 -8.70 9.01 -8.89
CA ASN A 393 -7.32 8.63 -9.12
C ASN A 393 -7.15 7.95 -10.48
N LYS A 394 -6.07 8.30 -11.19
CA LYS A 394 -5.65 7.63 -12.42
C LYS A 394 -4.19 7.23 -12.29
N ARG A 395 -3.90 5.93 -12.38
CA ARG A 395 -2.56 5.37 -12.44
C ARG A 395 -2.26 4.84 -13.83
N LYS A 396 -1.09 5.18 -14.38
CA LYS A 396 -0.54 4.61 -15.61
C LYS A 396 0.85 4.08 -15.32
N GLU A 397 1.12 2.87 -15.76
CA GLU A 397 2.41 2.23 -15.56
C GLU A 397 2.98 1.74 -16.90
N GLN A 398 4.31 1.63 -16.93
CA GLN A 398 5.05 0.82 -17.88
C GLN A 398 5.95 -0.09 -17.05
N ILE A 399 5.88 -1.39 -17.27
CA ILE A 399 6.75 -2.38 -16.63
C ILE A 399 7.48 -3.10 -17.76
N MET A 400 8.80 -2.92 -17.86
CA MET A 400 9.60 -3.47 -18.95
C MET A 400 10.73 -4.34 -18.43
N GLU A 401 10.87 -5.47 -19.08
CA GLU A 401 11.84 -6.52 -18.84
C GLU A 401 12.59 -6.79 -20.15
N THR A 402 13.93 -6.81 -20.12
CA THR A 402 14.74 -7.13 -21.32
C THR A 402 15.83 -8.14 -21.03
N TYR A 403 16.18 -8.94 -22.03
CA TYR A 403 17.16 -10.02 -21.89
C TYR A 403 18.45 -9.71 -22.65
N ALA A 404 19.56 -10.03 -22.01
CA ALA A 404 20.89 -10.03 -22.60
C ALA A 404 21.76 -11.12 -21.96
N GLY A 405 22.90 -11.43 -22.55
CA GLY A 405 23.89 -12.31 -21.92
C GLY A 405 25.15 -12.49 -22.74
N TYR A 406 26.10 -13.22 -22.16
CA TYR A 406 27.44 -13.39 -22.72
C TYR A 406 27.47 -14.35 -23.91
N GLY A 407 28.29 -14.01 -24.90
CA GLY A 407 28.46 -14.73 -26.15
C GLY A 407 27.43 -14.34 -27.20
N ARG A 408 27.78 -14.66 -28.46
CA ARG A 408 26.90 -14.48 -29.63
C ARG A 408 26.78 -15.80 -30.36
N GLY A 409 25.55 -16.21 -30.62
CA GLY A 409 25.23 -17.38 -31.41
C GLY A 409 25.21 -17.13 -32.92
N VAL A 410 25.47 -18.18 -33.70
CA VAL A 410 25.24 -18.18 -35.16
C VAL A 410 23.82 -18.67 -35.43
N GLY A 411 22.93 -17.77 -35.88
CA GLY A 411 21.49 -18.02 -36.02
C GLY A 411 20.65 -17.28 -34.97
N GLY A 412 19.32 -17.17 -35.18
CA GLY A 412 18.41 -16.63 -34.17
C GLY A 412 17.94 -17.71 -33.21
N VAL A 413 17.43 -17.35 -32.03
CA VAL A 413 16.74 -18.32 -31.16
C VAL A 413 15.43 -18.70 -31.86
N THR A 414 15.33 -19.95 -32.31
CA THR A 414 14.13 -20.53 -32.92
C THR A 414 13.89 -21.91 -32.32
N GLY A 415 12.72 -22.51 -32.55
CA GLY A 415 12.49 -23.89 -32.13
C GLY A 415 13.49 -24.91 -32.71
N ALA A 416 14.16 -24.58 -33.83
CA ALA A 416 15.22 -25.41 -34.43
C ALA A 416 16.64 -25.06 -33.92
N THR A 417 16.79 -23.92 -33.26
CA THR A 417 18.06 -23.38 -32.74
C THR A 417 17.90 -22.88 -31.28
N PRO A 418 17.37 -23.72 -30.37
CA PRO A 418 16.98 -23.32 -29.02
C PRO A 418 18.14 -22.79 -28.17
N ASP A 419 19.36 -23.31 -28.36
CA ASP A 419 20.51 -23.02 -27.50
C ASP A 419 21.55 -22.10 -28.15
N VAL A 420 21.23 -21.51 -29.30
CA VAL A 420 22.17 -20.68 -30.06
C VAL A 420 22.60 -19.47 -29.24
N GLY A 421 23.90 -19.33 -29.00
CA GLY A 421 24.51 -18.16 -28.35
C GLY A 421 24.49 -18.16 -26.83
N ARG A 422 24.26 -19.32 -26.22
CA ARG A 422 24.48 -19.52 -24.79
C ARG A 422 25.94 -19.83 -24.53
N THR A 423 26.52 -19.13 -23.54
CA THR A 423 27.88 -19.40 -23.07
C THR A 423 27.79 -19.86 -21.62
N TYR A 424 28.32 -21.04 -21.35
CA TYR A 424 28.39 -21.61 -20.01
C TYR A 424 29.49 -20.94 -19.20
N ASP A 425 29.14 -20.58 -17.96
CA ASP A 425 30.06 -20.07 -16.96
C ASP A 425 30.26 -21.09 -15.83
N THR A 426 31.33 -20.88 -15.07
CA THR A 426 31.61 -21.52 -13.80
C THR A 426 31.53 -20.46 -12.72
N ILE A 427 30.58 -20.62 -11.79
CA ILE A 427 30.25 -19.59 -10.80
C ILE A 427 30.44 -20.17 -9.40
N GLY A 428 31.41 -19.63 -8.66
CA GLY A 428 31.53 -19.89 -7.23
C GLY A 428 30.32 -19.30 -6.49
N PHE A 429 29.80 -19.98 -5.48
CA PHE A 429 28.71 -19.48 -4.65
C PHE A 429 28.96 -19.75 -3.16
N LYS A 430 28.51 -18.80 -2.33
CA LYS A 430 28.38 -18.95 -0.88
C LYS A 430 27.04 -18.37 -0.45
N VAL A 431 26.17 -19.22 0.07
CA VAL A 431 24.82 -18.83 0.48
C VAL A 431 24.88 -18.20 1.87
N ALA A 432 24.23 -17.05 2.05
CA ALA A 432 24.14 -16.38 3.34
C ALA A 432 22.76 -16.60 3.96
N ASP A 433 22.71 -17.01 5.24
CA ASP A 433 21.45 -17.08 6.00
C ASP A 433 20.91 -15.67 6.35
N ASP A 434 21.80 -14.70 6.58
CA ASP A 434 21.48 -13.29 6.81
C ASP A 434 22.49 -12.38 6.10
N GLY A 435 22.21 -12.01 4.85
CA GLY A 435 23.10 -11.18 4.05
C GLY A 435 22.88 -11.34 2.54
N PHE A 436 23.74 -10.72 1.76
CA PHE A 436 23.87 -11.04 0.34
C PHE A 436 24.70 -12.32 0.22
N SER A 437 24.16 -13.35 -0.45
CA SER A 437 24.96 -14.46 -0.96
C SER A 437 26.10 -13.91 -1.81
N GLN A 438 27.25 -14.58 -1.78
CA GLN A 438 28.44 -14.17 -2.52
C GLN A 438 28.62 -15.08 -3.73
N TYR A 439 28.96 -14.47 -4.87
CA TYR A 439 29.20 -15.14 -6.13
C TYR A 439 30.58 -14.76 -6.69
N ASP A 440 31.16 -15.64 -7.49
CA ASP A 440 32.44 -15.43 -8.18
C ASP A 440 32.29 -15.99 -9.59
N GLU A 441 31.92 -15.14 -10.55
CA GLU A 441 31.70 -15.52 -11.93
C GLU A 441 33.00 -15.57 -12.75
N GLY A 442 33.10 -16.50 -13.69
CA GLY A 442 34.27 -16.64 -14.56
C GLY A 442 34.24 -15.71 -15.78
N LEU A 443 33.06 -15.24 -16.19
CA LEU A 443 32.88 -14.40 -17.38
C LEU A 443 32.68 -12.92 -17.02
N ASN A 444 33.25 -12.03 -17.84
CA ASN A 444 33.05 -10.59 -17.69
C ASN A 444 31.75 -10.12 -18.35
N TYR A 445 30.66 -10.09 -17.59
CA TYR A 445 29.34 -9.64 -18.06
C TYR A 445 29.25 -8.13 -18.34
N ALA A 446 30.29 -7.34 -18.06
CA ALA A 446 30.36 -5.93 -18.43
C ALA A 446 30.97 -5.69 -19.82
N ASP A 447 31.60 -6.70 -20.44
CA ASP A 447 32.26 -6.55 -21.74
C ASP A 447 31.23 -6.47 -22.87
N ALA A 448 30.93 -5.25 -23.33
CA ALA A 448 30.01 -4.98 -24.42
C ALA A 448 30.42 -5.60 -25.77
N SER A 449 31.68 -6.01 -25.94
CA SER A 449 32.13 -6.74 -27.15
C SER A 449 31.79 -8.23 -27.10
N LYS A 450 31.38 -8.74 -25.93
CA LYS A 450 31.05 -10.14 -25.68
C LYS A 450 29.60 -10.36 -25.28
N VAL A 451 28.92 -9.34 -24.76
CA VAL A 451 27.51 -9.42 -24.36
C VAL A 451 26.58 -8.87 -25.43
N THR A 452 25.51 -9.62 -25.72
CA THR A 452 24.47 -9.23 -26.69
C THR A 452 23.09 -9.23 -26.07
N LEU A 453 22.19 -8.40 -26.60
CA LEU A 453 20.76 -8.51 -26.35
C LEU A 453 20.21 -9.82 -26.92
N GLY A 454 19.26 -10.43 -26.21
CA GLY A 454 18.57 -11.65 -26.61
C GLY A 454 18.32 -12.60 -25.44
N ASP A 455 17.39 -13.52 -25.66
CA ASP A 455 17.01 -14.59 -24.73
C ASP A 455 18.19 -15.54 -24.41
N ARG A 456 18.32 -15.91 -23.14
CA ARG A 456 19.37 -16.80 -22.59
C ARG A 456 18.79 -17.90 -21.70
N ALA A 457 17.47 -17.98 -21.58
CA ALA A 457 16.84 -18.88 -20.63
C ALA A 457 17.03 -20.36 -21.00
N PRO A 458 17.08 -21.30 -20.02
CA PRO A 458 17.11 -22.75 -20.23
C PRO A 458 15.97 -23.29 -21.10
N TRP A 459 16.09 -24.55 -21.52
CA TRP A 459 15.06 -25.28 -22.28
C TRP A 459 14.70 -24.68 -23.65
N GLY A 460 15.67 -24.03 -24.27
CA GLY A 460 15.51 -23.42 -25.59
C GLY A 460 14.96 -22.00 -25.62
N GLY A 461 15.06 -21.30 -24.49
CA GLY A 461 14.62 -19.92 -24.35
C GLY A 461 13.12 -19.83 -24.07
N TRP A 462 12.70 -18.65 -23.61
CA TRP A 462 11.28 -18.32 -23.39
C TRP A 462 10.54 -17.95 -24.67
N GLY A 463 11.26 -17.81 -25.79
CA GLY A 463 10.61 -17.57 -27.09
C GLY A 463 10.34 -16.09 -27.37
N HIS A 464 10.80 -15.18 -26.51
CA HIS A 464 10.81 -13.73 -26.69
C HIS A 464 12.06 -13.13 -26.03
N ASP A 465 12.42 -11.88 -26.37
CA ASP A 465 13.69 -11.25 -25.98
C ASP A 465 13.52 -10.19 -24.86
N GLY A 466 12.32 -10.17 -24.28
CA GLY A 466 11.88 -9.29 -23.21
C GLY A 466 10.36 -9.22 -23.17
N SER A 467 9.79 -8.43 -22.28
CA SER A 467 8.35 -8.15 -22.23
C SER A 467 8.08 -6.72 -21.75
N ILE A 468 6.93 -6.17 -22.14
CA ILE A 468 6.51 -4.82 -21.75
C ILE A 468 5.00 -4.75 -21.49
N ARG A 469 4.66 -4.22 -20.32
CA ARG A 469 3.30 -4.16 -19.80
C ARG A 469 2.89 -2.72 -19.53
N PHE A 470 1.62 -2.41 -19.78
CA PHE A 470 1.02 -1.10 -19.50
C PHE A 470 -0.22 -1.23 -18.61
N PRO A 471 -0.06 -1.45 -17.29
CA PRO A 471 -1.17 -1.37 -16.36
C PRO A 471 -1.78 0.04 -16.31
N HIS A 472 -3.11 0.11 -16.31
CA HIS A 472 -3.88 1.31 -16.11
C HIS A 472 -4.96 1.04 -15.05
N VAL A 473 -4.97 1.85 -13.99
CA VAL A 473 -6.03 1.82 -12.97
C VAL A 473 -6.71 3.17 -12.95
N LYS A 474 -8.04 3.16 -12.91
CA LYS A 474 -8.86 4.37 -12.72
C LYS A 474 -9.87 4.12 -11.63
N GLU A 475 -10.01 5.08 -10.74
CA GLU A 475 -11.00 5.06 -9.67
C GLU A 475 -11.68 6.42 -9.53
N ASP A 476 -13.00 6.41 -9.38
CA ASP A 476 -13.81 7.59 -9.07
C ASP A 476 -14.68 7.27 -7.83
N VAL A 477 -14.70 8.18 -6.86
CA VAL A 477 -15.53 8.10 -5.65
C VAL A 477 -16.33 9.39 -5.54
N LYS A 478 -17.65 9.27 -5.43
CA LYS A 478 -18.58 10.40 -5.23
C LYS A 478 -19.39 10.13 -3.98
N ALA A 479 -19.57 11.12 -3.12
CA ALA A 479 -20.44 10.97 -1.97
C ALA A 479 -21.24 12.23 -1.63
N VAL A 480 -22.41 11.99 -1.03
CA VAL A 480 -23.30 13.00 -0.43
C VAL A 480 -23.58 12.57 1.00
N ASP A 481 -23.30 13.44 1.95
CA ASP A 481 -23.56 13.24 3.37
C ASP A 481 -24.50 14.33 3.87
N ILE A 482 -25.61 13.95 4.49
CA ILE A 482 -26.55 14.88 5.10
C ILE A 482 -26.78 14.44 6.53
N ARG A 483 -26.55 15.34 7.48
CA ARG A 483 -26.66 15.07 8.92
C ARG A 483 -27.42 16.19 9.60
N LEU A 484 -28.38 15.83 10.44
CA LEU A 484 -29.03 16.74 11.37
C LEU A 484 -28.53 16.44 12.78
N GLU A 485 -28.24 17.49 13.53
CA GLU A 485 -27.86 17.43 14.93
C GLU A 485 -28.77 18.33 15.75
N HIS A 486 -29.17 17.83 16.90
CA HIS A 486 -30.00 18.56 17.84
C HIS A 486 -29.44 18.41 19.25
N GLU A 487 -29.09 19.52 19.88
CA GLU A 487 -28.71 19.57 21.29
C GLU A 487 -29.95 19.38 22.16
N MET A 488 -29.76 18.62 23.23
CA MET A 488 -30.82 18.20 24.14
C MET A 488 -30.48 18.62 25.57
N ASP A 489 -31.49 18.99 26.35
CA ASP A 489 -31.33 19.24 27.78
C ASP A 489 -31.49 17.91 28.55
N GLY A 490 -30.55 17.59 29.44
CA GLY A 490 -30.63 16.43 30.33
C GLY A 490 -29.56 15.37 30.06
N PHE A 491 -29.90 14.10 30.31
CA PHE A 491 -28.95 12.97 30.20
C PHE A 491 -28.44 12.78 28.77
N VAL A 492 -29.34 12.77 27.80
CA VAL A 492 -28.96 12.82 26.38
C VAL A 492 -28.63 14.27 26.09
N THR A 493 -27.41 14.53 25.63
CA THR A 493 -26.91 15.90 25.38
C THR A 493 -27.00 16.27 23.91
N GLN A 494 -26.98 15.28 23.00
CA GLN A 494 -27.15 15.52 21.57
C GLN A 494 -27.74 14.30 20.88
N LEU A 495 -28.68 14.53 19.96
CA LEU A 495 -29.13 13.55 18.99
C LEU A 495 -28.61 13.91 17.60
N SER A 496 -28.11 12.93 16.87
CA SER A 496 -27.65 13.08 15.49
C SER A 496 -28.25 11.99 14.63
N ALA A 497 -28.71 12.34 13.44
CA ALA A 497 -29.16 11.38 12.45
C ALA A 497 -28.78 11.85 11.05
N GLY A 498 -28.54 10.91 10.14
CA GLY A 498 -28.15 11.28 8.79
C GLY A 498 -28.14 10.13 7.80
N VAL A 499 -27.83 10.50 6.57
CA VAL A 499 -27.70 9.60 5.43
C VAL A 499 -26.43 9.95 4.65
N ASN A 500 -25.64 8.93 4.36
CA ASN A 500 -24.49 9.00 3.47
C ASN A 500 -24.74 8.11 2.25
N TYR A 501 -24.65 8.66 1.05
CA TYR A 501 -24.63 7.90 -0.20
C TYR A 501 -23.24 8.02 -0.83
N THR A 502 -22.60 6.88 -1.11
CA THR A 502 -21.30 6.81 -1.78
C THR A 502 -21.39 5.90 -3.01
N LYS A 503 -20.93 6.39 -4.16
CA LYS A 503 -20.70 5.59 -5.36
C LYS A 503 -19.22 5.51 -5.67
N ARG A 504 -18.72 4.30 -5.92
CA ARG A 504 -17.32 4.02 -6.28
C ARG A 504 -17.29 3.21 -7.58
N ASP A 505 -16.54 3.70 -8.55
CA ASP A 505 -16.25 3.01 -9.81
C ASP A 505 -14.74 2.78 -9.89
N LYS A 506 -14.29 1.54 -10.01
CA LYS A 506 -12.87 1.19 -10.14
C LYS A 506 -12.66 0.19 -11.27
N GLY A 507 -11.74 0.51 -12.17
CA GLY A 507 -11.36 -0.34 -13.29
C GLY A 507 -9.86 -0.53 -13.38
N LYS A 508 -9.45 -1.71 -13.85
CA LYS A 508 -8.07 -2.07 -14.16
C LYS A 508 -8.01 -2.66 -15.56
N THR A 509 -7.06 -2.17 -16.36
CA THR A 509 -6.69 -2.78 -17.64
C THR A 509 -5.18 -2.96 -17.71
N VAL A 510 -4.72 -4.01 -18.39
CA VAL A 510 -3.29 -4.30 -18.59
C VAL A 510 -3.08 -4.67 -20.04
N SER A 511 -2.29 -3.89 -20.77
CA SER A 511 -1.78 -4.28 -22.08
C SER A 511 -0.45 -5.01 -21.93
N ASP A 512 -0.39 -6.31 -22.21
CA ASP A 512 0.81 -7.14 -22.10
C ASP A 512 1.37 -7.45 -23.50
N ASN A 513 2.70 -7.38 -23.65
CA ASN A 513 3.37 -7.56 -24.93
C ASN A 513 4.72 -8.23 -24.75
N ASP A 514 5.04 -9.14 -25.66
CA ASP A 514 6.40 -9.65 -25.82
C ASP A 514 7.24 -8.67 -26.62
N LEU A 515 8.53 -8.59 -26.29
CA LEU A 515 9.53 -7.86 -27.05
C LEU A 515 10.34 -8.84 -27.91
N PHE A 516 10.57 -8.49 -29.17
CA PHE A 516 11.32 -9.29 -30.13
C PHE A 516 12.40 -8.45 -30.80
N LEU A 517 13.65 -8.91 -30.84
CA LEU A 517 14.69 -8.20 -31.56
C LEU A 517 14.34 -8.11 -33.06
N LYS A 518 14.51 -6.92 -33.64
CA LYS A 518 14.03 -6.59 -35.00
C LYS A 518 14.66 -7.40 -36.13
N ASN A 519 15.85 -7.93 -35.91
CA ASN A 519 16.61 -8.74 -36.86
C ASN A 519 16.20 -10.22 -36.83
N GLY A 520 14.90 -10.50 -36.68
CA GLY A 520 14.39 -11.86 -36.57
C GLY A 520 14.89 -12.59 -35.33
N ARG A 521 14.94 -11.91 -34.18
CA ARG A 521 15.41 -12.45 -32.88
C ARG A 521 16.87 -12.92 -32.85
N GLN A 522 17.69 -12.52 -33.81
CA GLN A 522 19.11 -12.77 -33.75
C GLN A 522 19.76 -11.90 -32.69
N GLN A 523 20.75 -12.42 -31.96
CA GLN A 523 21.43 -11.68 -30.91
C GLN A 523 22.20 -10.47 -31.45
N VAL A 524 22.07 -9.34 -30.76
CA VAL A 524 22.57 -8.03 -31.20
C VAL A 524 23.51 -7.42 -30.18
N TYR A 525 24.68 -6.96 -30.61
CA TYR A 525 25.52 -6.09 -29.80
C TYR A 525 24.88 -4.71 -29.67
N VAL A 526 24.98 -4.12 -28.49
CA VAL A 526 24.47 -2.78 -28.24
C VAL A 526 25.43 -1.76 -28.84
N ASP A 527 24.89 -0.70 -29.45
CA ASP A 527 25.69 0.36 -30.02
C ASP A 527 26.34 1.17 -28.90
N ALA A 528 27.60 1.58 -29.09
CA ALA A 528 28.35 2.31 -28.06
C ALA A 528 27.66 3.58 -27.55
N ALA A 529 26.84 4.25 -28.38
CA ALA A 529 26.09 5.44 -27.99
C ALA A 529 24.93 5.18 -27.01
N ASP A 530 24.46 3.93 -26.93
CA ASP A 530 23.31 3.53 -26.11
C ASP A 530 23.74 2.91 -24.77
N LEU A 531 25.04 2.65 -24.62
CA LEU A 531 25.66 2.12 -23.41
C LEU A 531 25.83 3.20 -22.34
N VAL A 532 25.88 2.73 -21.10
CA VAL A 532 26.26 3.49 -19.91
C VAL A 532 27.30 2.72 -19.11
N ASP A 533 27.86 3.35 -18.06
CA ASP A 533 28.81 2.68 -17.20
C ASP A 533 28.21 1.37 -16.65
N PRO A 534 28.95 0.24 -16.68
CA PRO A 534 28.47 -1.03 -16.16
C PRO A 534 28.02 -0.94 -14.69
N THR A 535 26.80 -1.39 -14.42
CA THR A 535 26.26 -1.52 -13.07
C THR A 535 27.05 -2.55 -12.28
N LYS A 536 27.54 -2.16 -11.10
CA LYS A 536 28.42 -2.98 -10.25
C LYS A 536 27.62 -3.75 -9.22
N LEU A 537 27.73 -5.08 -9.24
CA LEU A 537 27.02 -5.97 -8.32
C LEU A 537 27.89 -6.52 -7.18
N GLY A 538 29.10 -5.98 -6.99
CA GLY A 538 30.10 -6.53 -6.05
C GLY A 538 29.70 -6.53 -4.56
N PHE A 539 28.51 -6.04 -4.21
CA PHE A 539 27.92 -6.26 -2.88
C PHE A 539 27.51 -7.73 -2.65
N ALA A 540 27.33 -8.50 -3.72
CA ALA A 540 27.03 -9.93 -3.72
C ALA A 540 28.17 -10.75 -4.35
N GLY A 541 29.40 -10.22 -4.37
CA GLY A 541 30.55 -10.85 -5.03
C GLY A 541 30.52 -10.83 -6.56
N PHE A 542 29.35 -10.70 -7.18
CA PHE A 542 29.19 -10.66 -8.63
C PHE A 542 29.76 -9.36 -9.24
N GLY A 543 30.43 -9.44 -10.39
CA GLY A 543 31.09 -8.31 -11.05
C GLY A 543 30.15 -7.27 -11.67
N GLY A 544 30.62 -6.63 -12.74
CA GLY A 544 29.85 -5.63 -13.48
C GLY A 544 28.97 -6.27 -14.55
N VAL A 545 27.83 -5.65 -14.87
CA VAL A 545 26.94 -6.10 -15.96
C VAL A 545 26.77 -5.04 -17.03
N LEU A 546 26.59 -5.48 -18.28
CA LEU A 546 26.26 -4.62 -19.42
C LEU A 546 25.03 -3.77 -19.09
N SER A 547 25.18 -2.47 -19.24
CA SER A 547 24.18 -1.49 -18.85
C SER A 547 23.80 -0.62 -20.05
N VAL A 548 22.49 -0.53 -20.30
CA VAL A 548 21.91 0.13 -21.48
C VAL A 548 20.89 1.17 -21.03
N LYS A 549 20.80 2.30 -21.75
CA LYS A 549 19.72 3.31 -21.57
C LYS A 549 18.40 2.83 -22.16
N ILE A 550 17.97 1.63 -21.77
CA ILE A 550 16.90 0.89 -22.44
C ILE A 550 15.57 1.64 -22.50
N GLY A 551 15.29 2.51 -21.51
CA GLY A 551 14.12 3.37 -21.51
C GLY A 551 14.02 4.30 -22.72
N ASP A 552 15.15 4.73 -23.26
CA ASP A 552 15.24 5.63 -24.42
C ASP A 552 15.36 4.85 -25.74
N VAL A 553 16.01 3.70 -25.72
CA VAL A 553 16.45 3.01 -26.95
C VAL A 553 15.72 1.70 -27.23
N TRP A 554 14.82 1.20 -26.39
CA TRP A 554 14.18 -0.10 -26.62
C TRP A 554 13.50 -0.19 -28.00
N ARG A 555 12.86 0.89 -28.48
CA ARG A 555 12.24 0.92 -29.82
C ARG A 555 13.23 0.84 -30.97
N LYS A 556 14.52 1.06 -30.73
CA LYS A 556 15.59 0.86 -31.72
C LYS A 556 15.78 -0.63 -31.96
N TYR A 557 15.85 -1.42 -30.88
CA TYR A 557 16.21 -2.84 -30.90
C TYR A 557 15.03 -3.79 -31.04
N TYR A 558 13.86 -3.43 -30.49
CA TYR A 558 12.73 -4.34 -30.36
C TYR A 558 11.52 -3.92 -31.21
N ASN A 559 10.87 -4.91 -31.81
CA ASN A 559 9.45 -4.89 -32.11
C ASN A 559 8.69 -5.46 -30.90
N TRP A 560 7.38 -5.27 -30.86
CA TRP A 560 6.52 -5.86 -29.84
C TRP A 560 5.32 -6.56 -30.46
N ALA A 561 4.78 -7.56 -29.77
CA ALA A 561 3.51 -8.19 -30.14
C ALA A 561 2.66 -8.42 -28.88
N PRO A 562 1.33 -8.23 -28.96
CA PRO A 562 0.46 -8.40 -27.81
C PRO A 562 0.38 -9.87 -27.38
N ILE A 563 0.39 -10.09 -26.07
CA ILE A 563 0.11 -11.38 -25.45
C ILE A 563 -1.40 -11.42 -25.18
N LEU A 564 -2.13 -12.25 -25.91
CA LEU A 564 -3.58 -12.42 -25.78
C LEU A 564 -3.92 -13.79 -25.19
N ASP A 565 -3.29 -14.12 -24.07
CA ASP A 565 -3.45 -15.37 -23.34
C ASP A 565 -4.47 -15.24 -22.18
N ALA A 566 -4.68 -16.33 -21.44
CA ALA A 566 -5.59 -16.30 -20.30
C ALA A 566 -5.16 -15.29 -19.23
N ASN A 567 -3.85 -15.14 -19.03
CA ASN A 567 -3.30 -14.24 -18.03
C ASN A 567 -3.62 -12.77 -18.35
N TYR A 568 -3.53 -12.38 -19.63
CA TYR A 568 -3.92 -11.05 -20.12
C TYR A 568 -5.37 -10.71 -19.75
N TYR A 569 -6.31 -11.63 -20.03
CA TYR A 569 -7.74 -11.38 -19.78
C TYR A 569 -8.10 -11.39 -18.30
N ASP A 570 -7.50 -12.28 -17.49
CA ASP A 570 -7.82 -12.41 -16.05
C ASP A 570 -7.44 -11.16 -15.24
N LYS A 571 -6.50 -10.35 -15.73
CA LYS A 571 -6.03 -9.13 -15.06
C LYS A 571 -6.90 -7.88 -15.30
N ASN A 572 -7.89 -7.96 -16.19
CA ASN A 572 -8.75 -6.83 -16.58
C ASN A 572 -10.13 -6.94 -15.92
N TRP A 573 -10.59 -5.89 -15.23
CA TRP A 573 -11.89 -5.89 -14.56
C TRP A 573 -12.41 -4.48 -14.33
N ASP A 574 -13.74 -4.36 -14.25
CA ASP A 574 -14.45 -3.16 -13.84
C ASP A 574 -15.42 -3.50 -12.71
N ILE A 575 -15.40 -2.72 -11.65
CA ILE A 575 -16.21 -2.91 -10.44
C ILE A 575 -16.88 -1.59 -10.06
N THR A 576 -18.19 -1.66 -9.85
CA THR A 576 -19.00 -0.55 -9.33
C THR A 576 -19.61 -0.95 -8.00
N GLU A 577 -19.55 -0.04 -7.03
CA GLU A 577 -20.24 -0.17 -5.75
C GLU A 577 -21.07 1.07 -5.45
N GLU A 578 -22.27 0.82 -4.93
CA GLU A 578 -23.14 1.86 -4.39
C GLU A 578 -23.46 1.50 -2.93
N VAL A 579 -23.18 2.44 -2.02
CA VAL A 579 -23.33 2.26 -0.58
C VAL A 579 -24.18 3.39 -0.02
N THR A 580 -25.31 3.04 0.57
CA THR A 580 -26.17 3.97 1.32
C THR A 580 -26.12 3.61 2.79
N THR A 581 -25.64 4.53 3.62
CA THR A 581 -25.57 4.36 5.07
C THR A 581 -26.56 5.31 5.73
N PHE A 582 -27.51 4.77 6.48
CA PHE A 582 -28.32 5.53 7.41
C PHE A 582 -27.70 5.42 8.79
N PHE A 583 -27.65 6.51 9.56
CA PHE A 583 -27.16 6.45 10.92
C PHE A 583 -28.02 7.25 11.90
N GLY A 584 -27.98 6.80 13.16
CA GLY A 584 -28.49 7.53 14.31
C GLY A 584 -27.49 7.41 15.45
N ARG A 585 -27.29 8.50 16.20
CA ARG A 585 -26.39 8.57 17.35
C ARG A 585 -27.00 9.43 18.45
N ALA A 586 -26.85 9.01 19.68
CA ALA A 586 -27.16 9.78 20.88
C ALA A 586 -25.87 9.95 21.70
N ASN A 587 -25.47 11.19 21.94
CA ASN A 587 -24.47 11.52 22.94
C ASN A 587 -25.18 11.70 24.29
N PHE A 588 -24.53 11.27 25.37
CA PHE A 588 -25.08 11.38 26.71
C PHE A 588 -24.01 11.70 27.74
N GLN A 589 -24.45 12.28 28.85
CA GLN A 589 -23.63 12.63 30.00
C GLN A 589 -24.44 12.53 31.30
N ALA A 590 -23.85 11.89 32.32
CA ALA A 590 -24.37 11.78 33.68
C ALA A 590 -23.20 11.88 34.67
N GLY A 591 -23.05 13.04 35.33
CA GLY A 591 -21.89 13.31 36.17
C GLY A 591 -20.59 13.14 35.39
N ASP A 592 -19.69 12.30 35.91
CA ASP A 592 -18.39 12.01 35.30
C ASP A 592 -18.44 10.97 34.17
N LEU A 593 -19.60 10.34 33.93
CA LEU A 593 -19.81 9.44 32.80
C LEU A 593 -20.30 10.22 31.59
N ARG A 594 -19.63 10.08 30.45
CA ARG A 594 -20.11 10.56 29.15
C ARG A 594 -19.85 9.55 28.05
N GLY A 595 -20.57 9.62 26.95
CA GLY A 595 -20.40 8.66 25.87
C GLY A 595 -21.33 8.88 24.70
N ASN A 596 -21.31 7.92 23.77
CA ASN A 596 -22.26 7.86 22.69
C ASN A 596 -22.73 6.43 22.41
N LEU A 597 -23.98 6.33 21.98
CA LEU A 597 -24.59 5.11 21.46
C LEU A 597 -25.06 5.43 20.05
N GLY A 598 -24.72 4.59 19.08
CA GLY A 598 -25.14 4.80 17.70
C GLY A 598 -25.27 3.51 16.91
N VAL A 599 -25.96 3.61 15.78
CA VAL A 599 -26.16 2.51 14.83
C VAL A 599 -26.02 3.03 13.41
N GLN A 600 -25.33 2.26 12.57
CA GLN A 600 -25.35 2.42 11.12
C GLN A 600 -26.10 1.26 10.46
N VAL A 601 -26.92 1.56 9.46
CA VAL A 601 -27.54 0.58 8.56
C VAL A 601 -26.95 0.81 7.17
N VAL A 602 -26.10 -0.11 6.74
CA VAL A 602 -25.32 -0.02 5.51
C VAL A 602 -25.98 -0.89 4.45
N LYS A 603 -26.56 -0.28 3.42
CA LYS A 603 -27.07 -0.99 2.24
C LYS A 603 -26.03 -0.91 1.13
N GLN A 604 -25.60 -2.05 0.62
CA GLN A 604 -24.60 -2.12 -0.44
C GLN A 604 -25.11 -2.88 -1.66
N SER A 605 -24.83 -2.34 -2.84
CA SER A 605 -24.95 -3.00 -4.14
C SER A 605 -23.58 -3.01 -4.79
N GLN A 606 -23.17 -4.17 -5.31
CA GLN A 606 -21.90 -4.33 -6.02
C GLN A 606 -22.12 -5.04 -7.36
N GLU A 607 -21.37 -4.61 -8.36
CA GLU A 607 -21.40 -5.12 -9.72
C GLU A 607 -19.97 -5.30 -10.22
N SER A 608 -19.67 -6.45 -10.81
CA SER A 608 -18.39 -6.70 -11.48
C SER A 608 -18.64 -7.18 -12.90
N SER A 609 -18.00 -6.49 -13.84
CA SER A 609 -17.92 -6.90 -15.24
C SER A 609 -16.54 -7.48 -15.52
N GLY A 610 -16.53 -8.59 -16.27
CA GLY A 610 -15.34 -9.37 -16.56
C GLY A 610 -15.55 -10.31 -17.74
N VAL A 611 -14.75 -11.37 -17.82
CA VAL A 611 -14.82 -12.34 -18.91
C VAL A 611 -14.65 -13.79 -18.48
N VAL A 612 -15.35 -14.68 -19.18
CA VAL A 612 -15.02 -16.11 -19.22
C VAL A 612 -14.00 -16.33 -20.34
N ILE A 613 -12.83 -16.84 -20.00
CA ILE A 613 -11.68 -16.98 -20.90
C ILE A 613 -11.78 -18.31 -21.63
N ASN A 614 -12.48 -18.32 -22.76
CA ASN A 614 -12.63 -19.54 -23.56
C ASN A 614 -11.35 -19.79 -24.38
N GLY A 615 -10.56 -20.79 -23.98
CA GLY A 615 -9.44 -21.26 -24.77
C GLY A 615 -9.94 -21.94 -26.06
N LEU A 616 -9.59 -21.39 -27.21
CA LEU A 616 -9.69 -22.11 -28.49
C LEU A 616 -8.31 -22.72 -28.83
N ALA A 617 -8.27 -23.56 -29.87
CA ALA A 617 -7.13 -24.37 -30.27
C ALA A 617 -5.75 -23.69 -30.13
N SER A 618 -4.70 -24.49 -29.86
CA SER A 618 -3.31 -24.01 -29.86
C SER A 618 -3.01 -23.17 -31.11
N GLY A 619 -2.58 -21.92 -30.92
CA GLY A 619 -2.30 -20.96 -31.99
C GLY A 619 -3.48 -20.08 -32.46
N GLN A 620 -4.68 -20.21 -31.88
CA GLN A 620 -5.82 -19.31 -32.15
C GLN A 620 -5.96 -18.22 -31.07
N PRO A 621 -6.45 -17.01 -31.42
CA PRO A 621 -6.69 -15.96 -30.43
C PRO A 621 -7.82 -16.36 -29.48
N ILE A 622 -7.63 -16.11 -28.19
CA ILE A 622 -8.68 -16.29 -27.18
C ILE A 622 -9.78 -15.26 -27.44
N VAL A 623 -11.02 -15.73 -27.54
CA VAL A 623 -12.21 -14.88 -27.67
C VAL A 623 -13.00 -14.97 -26.36
N PRO A 624 -12.80 -14.03 -25.41
CA PRO A 624 -13.50 -14.06 -24.14
C PRO A 624 -15.00 -13.78 -24.29
N THR A 625 -15.81 -14.43 -23.46
CA THR A 625 -17.24 -14.11 -23.33
C THR A 625 -17.45 -13.14 -22.18
N LYS A 626 -18.06 -11.98 -22.44
CA LYS A 626 -18.34 -11.00 -21.36
C LYS A 626 -19.31 -11.60 -20.34
N ILE A 627 -18.99 -11.41 -19.07
CA ILE A 627 -19.85 -11.74 -17.94
C ILE A 627 -20.02 -10.52 -17.06
N ASN A 628 -21.21 -10.39 -16.49
CA ASN A 628 -21.52 -9.37 -15.51
C ASN A 628 -22.27 -10.03 -14.35
N ALA A 629 -21.85 -9.76 -13.13
CA ALA A 629 -22.44 -10.32 -11.93
C ALA A 629 -22.71 -9.22 -10.92
N LYS A 630 -23.84 -9.34 -10.21
CA LYS A 630 -24.29 -8.37 -9.22
C LYS A 630 -24.66 -9.06 -7.92
N ASP A 631 -24.49 -8.36 -6.82
CA ASP A 631 -24.98 -8.77 -5.50
C ASP A 631 -25.36 -7.55 -4.66
N SER A 632 -26.22 -7.74 -3.66
CA SER A 632 -26.61 -6.71 -2.70
C SER A 632 -26.84 -7.28 -1.31
N TYR A 633 -26.59 -6.47 -0.28
CA TYR A 633 -26.74 -6.85 1.13
C TYR A 633 -27.01 -5.65 2.02
N THR A 634 -27.39 -5.92 3.26
CA THR A 634 -27.60 -4.91 4.30
C THR A 634 -26.98 -5.37 5.60
N ASP A 635 -26.14 -4.51 6.18
CA ASP A 635 -25.49 -4.74 7.47
C ASP A 635 -25.96 -3.71 8.51
N VAL A 636 -26.08 -4.15 9.77
CA VAL A 636 -26.42 -3.30 10.90
C VAL A 636 -25.25 -3.27 11.87
N LEU A 637 -24.68 -2.08 12.07
CA LEU A 637 -23.45 -1.84 12.81
C LEU A 637 -23.71 -0.97 14.04
N PRO A 638 -24.07 -1.55 15.20
CA PRO A 638 -24.15 -0.81 16.45
C PRO A 638 -22.76 -0.46 16.98
N SER A 639 -22.69 0.66 17.69
CA SER A 639 -21.49 1.17 18.36
C SER A 639 -21.86 1.83 19.69
N LEU A 640 -21.04 1.60 20.71
CA LEU A 640 -21.12 2.23 22.02
C LEU A 640 -19.71 2.68 22.40
N ASN A 641 -19.55 3.94 22.80
CA ASN A 641 -18.32 4.45 23.39
C ASN A 641 -18.66 5.12 24.73
N LEU A 642 -17.94 4.78 25.79
CA LEU A 642 -18.09 5.31 27.14
C LEU A 642 -16.76 5.88 27.63
N ILE A 643 -16.84 6.97 28.36
CA ILE A 643 -15.74 7.61 29.08
C ILE A 643 -16.22 7.88 30.51
N TYR A 644 -15.48 7.39 31.49
CA TYR A 644 -15.67 7.75 32.89
C TYR A 644 -14.46 8.55 33.37
N ASP A 645 -14.69 9.79 33.82
CA ASP A 645 -13.65 10.63 34.43
C ASP A 645 -13.51 10.25 35.92
N LEU A 646 -12.30 9.89 36.34
CA LEU A 646 -12.01 9.51 37.72
C LEU A 646 -11.48 10.71 38.54
N GLY A 647 -11.37 11.89 37.92
CA GLY A 647 -10.71 13.06 38.50
C GLY A 647 -9.18 12.99 38.37
N GLY A 648 -8.50 14.12 38.60
CA GLY A 648 -7.03 14.18 38.58
C GLY A 648 -6.38 13.83 37.23
N GLY A 649 -7.12 13.95 36.12
CA GLY A 649 -6.67 13.58 34.78
C GLY A 649 -6.76 12.08 34.47
N HIS A 650 -7.34 11.27 35.35
CA HIS A 650 -7.54 9.84 35.15
C HIS A 650 -8.85 9.56 34.42
N ARG A 651 -8.83 8.71 33.40
CA ARG A 651 -10.01 8.34 32.61
C ARG A 651 -10.04 6.86 32.29
N LEU A 652 -11.24 6.29 32.33
CA LEU A 652 -11.53 4.97 31.79
C LEU A 652 -12.34 5.12 30.51
N ARG A 653 -11.97 4.38 29.46
CA ARG A 653 -12.71 4.29 28.21
C ARG A 653 -13.15 2.87 27.98
N PHE A 654 -14.37 2.70 27.47
CA PHE A 654 -14.92 1.41 27.09
C PHE A 654 -15.65 1.54 25.75
N ALA A 655 -15.50 0.56 24.87
CA ALA A 655 -16.26 0.52 23.64
C ALA A 655 -16.73 -0.89 23.28
N LEU A 656 -17.93 -0.97 22.68
CA LEU A 656 -18.48 -2.18 22.06
C LEU A 656 -18.95 -1.85 20.66
N SER A 657 -18.72 -2.74 19.70
CA SER A 657 -19.16 -2.49 18.33
C SER A 657 -19.28 -3.73 17.46
N LYS A 658 -20.04 -3.60 16.37
CA LYS A 658 -19.91 -4.44 15.18
C LYS A 658 -19.25 -3.61 14.07
N THR A 659 -18.25 -4.17 13.41
CA THR A 659 -17.49 -3.52 12.32
C THR A 659 -17.45 -4.41 11.09
N MET A 660 -17.24 -3.81 9.91
CA MET A 660 -17.11 -4.55 8.66
C MET A 660 -15.89 -4.09 7.83
N ALA A 661 -15.35 -4.95 6.98
CA ALA A 661 -14.42 -4.59 5.91
C ALA A 661 -14.89 -5.21 4.59
N ARG A 662 -15.08 -4.35 3.58
CA ARG A 662 -15.50 -4.80 2.25
C ARG A 662 -14.40 -5.64 1.59
N PRO A 663 -14.76 -6.63 0.75
CA PRO A 663 -13.78 -7.44 0.04
C PRO A 663 -12.83 -6.61 -0.83
N ARG A 664 -11.66 -7.19 -1.14
CA ARG A 664 -10.71 -6.63 -2.09
C ARG A 664 -11.33 -6.57 -3.49
N MET A 665 -10.84 -5.65 -4.32
CA MET A 665 -11.38 -5.44 -5.66
C MET A 665 -10.98 -6.59 -6.59
N ASP A 666 -9.73 -7.03 -6.51
CA ASP A 666 -9.23 -8.16 -7.29
C ASP A 666 -9.93 -9.49 -6.96
N ASP A 667 -10.33 -9.69 -5.71
CA ASP A 667 -11.12 -10.86 -5.29
C ASP A 667 -12.55 -10.84 -5.82
N MET A 668 -13.13 -9.66 -6.09
CA MET A 668 -14.50 -9.51 -6.60
C MET A 668 -14.60 -9.55 -8.13
N ARG A 669 -13.49 -9.70 -8.87
CA ARG A 669 -13.52 -9.74 -10.33
C ARG A 669 -14.43 -10.87 -10.84
N ALA A 670 -15.25 -10.59 -11.85
CA ALA A 670 -16.11 -11.59 -12.47
C ALA A 670 -15.37 -12.55 -13.42
N ASN A 671 -14.05 -12.40 -13.59
CA ASN A 671 -13.27 -13.21 -14.51
C ASN A 671 -13.26 -14.68 -14.09
N VAL A 672 -13.39 -15.55 -15.09
CA VAL A 672 -13.28 -17.01 -14.96
C VAL A 672 -12.23 -17.50 -15.93
N THR A 673 -11.24 -18.21 -15.41
CA THR A 673 -10.16 -18.86 -16.16
C THR A 673 -10.37 -20.37 -16.13
N PRO A 674 -11.01 -20.97 -17.16
CA PRO A 674 -11.19 -22.40 -17.27
C PRO A 674 -9.86 -23.13 -17.53
N GLY A 675 -9.74 -24.33 -16.98
CA GLY A 675 -8.67 -25.29 -17.22
C GLY A 675 -9.26 -26.67 -17.52
N PHE A 676 -8.53 -27.49 -18.27
CA PHE A 676 -8.96 -28.83 -18.64
C PHE A 676 -7.77 -29.78 -18.60
N ASN A 677 -7.89 -30.90 -17.87
CA ASN A 677 -6.88 -31.96 -17.93
C ASN A 677 -7.00 -32.70 -19.27
N SER A 678 -6.09 -32.42 -20.20
CA SER A 678 -6.06 -33.00 -21.55
C SER A 678 -5.61 -34.46 -21.60
N LEU A 679 -5.03 -34.99 -20.51
CA LEU A 679 -4.56 -36.38 -20.40
C LEU A 679 -5.56 -37.24 -19.64
N VAL A 680 -6.81 -37.26 -20.12
CA VAL A 680 -7.92 -37.98 -19.49
C VAL A 680 -7.60 -39.48 -19.39
N CYS A 681 -7.67 -40.02 -18.17
CA CYS A 681 -7.41 -41.44 -17.88
C CYS A 681 -6.01 -41.96 -18.27
N SER A 682 -5.02 -41.07 -18.43
CA SER A 682 -3.64 -41.44 -18.80
C SER A 682 -2.90 -42.24 -17.71
N SER A 683 -3.12 -41.91 -16.44
CA SER A 683 -2.49 -42.57 -15.28
C SER A 683 -3.34 -43.71 -14.68
N GLN A 684 -4.65 -43.71 -14.94
CA GLN A 684 -5.61 -44.74 -14.53
C GLN A 684 -6.60 -44.93 -15.69
N PRO A 685 -6.45 -45.98 -16.52
CA PRO A 685 -7.31 -46.21 -17.67
C PRO A 685 -8.79 -46.34 -17.28
N CYS A 686 -9.67 -45.68 -18.03
CA CYS A 686 -11.13 -45.78 -17.86
C CYS A 686 -11.77 -46.43 -19.10
N GLY A 687 -12.83 -47.22 -18.87
CA GLY A 687 -13.52 -47.96 -19.94
C GLY A 687 -14.70 -47.20 -20.56
N PRO A 688 -15.29 -47.73 -21.66
CA PRO A 688 -16.50 -47.17 -22.27
C PRO A 688 -17.66 -47.06 -21.26
N GLY A 689 -18.43 -45.97 -21.32
CA GLY A 689 -19.52 -45.67 -20.38
C GLY A 689 -19.10 -44.93 -19.11
N THR A 690 -17.80 -44.65 -18.92
CA THR A 690 -17.31 -43.90 -17.76
C THR A 690 -17.54 -42.40 -17.92
N THR A 691 -18.06 -41.74 -16.88
CA THR A 691 -18.15 -40.28 -16.80
C THR A 691 -16.96 -39.73 -16.01
N VAL A 692 -16.25 -38.74 -16.59
CA VAL A 692 -15.06 -38.12 -15.99
C VAL A 692 -15.24 -36.62 -15.81
N ASN A 693 -14.51 -36.01 -14.85
CA ASN A 693 -14.58 -34.59 -14.51
C ASN A 693 -13.23 -33.89 -14.72
N PRO A 694 -12.75 -33.70 -15.97
CA PRO A 694 -11.44 -33.10 -16.26
C PRO A 694 -11.41 -31.57 -16.14
N TRP A 695 -12.57 -30.94 -15.91
CA TRP A 695 -12.71 -29.50 -15.85
C TRP A 695 -12.27 -28.93 -14.50
N SER A 696 -11.50 -27.85 -14.57
CA SER A 696 -11.15 -26.99 -13.45
C SER A 696 -11.30 -25.52 -13.82
N ALA A 697 -11.37 -24.61 -12.86
CA ALA A 697 -11.29 -23.17 -13.11
C ALA A 697 -10.68 -22.44 -11.92
N SER A 698 -10.21 -21.22 -12.18
CA SER A 698 -9.94 -20.22 -11.16
C SER A 698 -10.59 -18.89 -11.53
N GLY A 699 -10.86 -18.04 -10.56
CA GLY A 699 -11.46 -16.73 -10.81
C GLY A 699 -11.70 -15.92 -9.55
N GLY A 700 -12.32 -14.76 -9.72
CA GLY A 700 -12.85 -13.99 -8.59
C GLY A 700 -14.29 -14.36 -8.25
N ASN A 701 -14.85 -13.67 -7.27
CA ASN A 701 -16.20 -13.88 -6.77
C ASN A 701 -16.91 -12.54 -6.50
N PRO A 702 -17.75 -12.08 -7.45
CA PRO A 702 -18.56 -10.86 -7.30
C PRO A 702 -19.63 -10.94 -6.19
N HIS A 703 -19.86 -12.12 -5.61
CA HIS A 703 -20.83 -12.36 -4.53
C HIS A 703 -20.20 -12.37 -3.14
N LEU A 704 -18.95 -11.95 -3.01
CA LEU A 704 -18.29 -11.85 -1.71
C LEU A 704 -19.03 -10.88 -0.78
N ARG A 705 -19.31 -11.35 0.43
CA ARG A 705 -19.81 -10.55 1.55
C ARG A 705 -18.63 -9.94 2.33
N PRO A 706 -18.86 -8.87 3.11
CA PRO A 706 -17.85 -8.28 3.95
C PRO A 706 -17.28 -9.25 4.99
N TRP A 707 -16.09 -8.90 5.43
CA TRP A 707 -15.54 -9.37 6.69
C TRP A 707 -16.27 -8.68 7.83
N GLU A 708 -16.81 -9.43 8.77
CA GLU A 708 -17.53 -8.88 9.91
C GLU A 708 -16.84 -9.22 11.22
N ALA A 709 -16.85 -8.28 12.16
CA ALA A 709 -16.29 -8.50 13.48
C ALA A 709 -17.11 -7.83 14.59
N LYS A 710 -17.16 -8.49 15.74
CA LYS A 710 -17.62 -7.91 17.01
C LYS A 710 -16.41 -7.56 17.86
N ALA A 711 -16.37 -6.34 18.36
CA ALA A 711 -15.22 -5.79 19.07
C ALA A 711 -15.60 -5.26 20.45
N ALA A 712 -14.68 -5.44 21.40
CA ALA A 712 -14.71 -4.85 22.73
C ALA A 712 -13.34 -4.25 23.05
N ASP A 713 -13.34 -3.03 23.58
CA ASP A 713 -12.13 -2.28 23.91
C ASP A 713 -12.27 -1.66 25.30
N VAL A 714 -11.18 -1.66 26.07
CA VAL A 714 -11.05 -0.98 27.37
C VAL A 714 -9.73 -0.22 27.36
N ALA A 715 -9.72 1.02 27.83
CA ALA A 715 -8.50 1.77 28.05
C ALA A 715 -8.53 2.53 29.37
N TYR A 716 -7.37 2.64 30.01
CA TYR A 716 -7.10 3.54 31.11
C TYR A 716 -6.09 4.58 30.64
N GLU A 717 -6.41 5.86 30.86
CA GLU A 717 -5.61 7.01 30.44
C GLU A 717 -5.36 7.91 31.65
N TRP A 718 -4.13 8.39 31.79
CA TRP A 718 -3.75 9.36 32.82
C TRP A 718 -3.05 10.55 32.18
N TYR A 719 -3.70 11.71 32.23
CA TYR A 719 -3.22 12.98 31.69
C TYR A 719 -2.63 13.83 32.82
N VAL A 720 -1.32 13.70 33.04
CA VAL A 720 -0.60 14.35 34.15
C VAL A 720 -0.46 15.86 33.92
N SER A 721 -0.14 16.25 32.69
CA SER A 721 0.07 17.64 32.28
C SER A 721 -0.24 17.78 30.78
N PRO A 722 -0.30 18.99 30.21
CA PRO A 722 -0.59 19.17 28.78
C PRO A 722 0.35 18.38 27.84
N ALA A 723 1.59 18.12 28.28
CA ALA A 723 2.61 17.40 27.49
C ALA A 723 2.96 16.00 28.06
N THR A 724 2.28 15.53 29.11
CA THR A 724 2.55 14.22 29.73
C THR A 724 1.29 13.39 29.92
N TYR A 725 1.31 12.19 29.35
CA TYR A 725 0.24 11.21 29.52
C TYR A 725 0.76 9.77 29.50
N LEU A 726 0.00 8.87 30.12
CA LEU A 726 0.18 7.42 30.04
C LEU A 726 -1.15 6.78 29.66
N SER A 727 -1.11 5.71 28.86
CA SER A 727 -2.29 4.98 28.43
C SER A 727 -2.00 3.49 28.35
N VAL A 728 -2.93 2.68 28.85
CA VAL A 728 -2.94 1.22 28.71
C VAL A 728 -4.30 0.82 28.17
N ALA A 729 -4.32 0.08 27.06
CA ALA A 729 -5.53 -0.37 26.42
C ALA A 729 -5.49 -1.87 26.12
N GLY A 730 -6.64 -2.52 26.19
CA GLY A 730 -6.86 -3.89 25.77
C GLY A 730 -7.99 -3.95 24.75
N PHE A 731 -7.83 -4.80 23.74
CA PHE A 731 -8.87 -5.00 22.72
C PHE A 731 -9.09 -6.49 22.45
N TYR A 732 -10.33 -6.83 22.10
CA TYR A 732 -10.75 -8.15 21.66
C TYR A 732 -11.69 -8.01 20.46
N LYS A 733 -11.36 -8.71 19.38
CA LYS A 733 -12.19 -8.81 18.16
C LYS A 733 -12.48 -10.27 17.86
N LYS A 734 -13.77 -10.60 17.72
CA LYS A 734 -14.24 -11.86 17.15
C LYS A 734 -14.62 -11.61 15.69
N LEU A 735 -13.84 -12.17 14.77
CA LEU A 735 -14.15 -12.18 13.34
C LEU A 735 -15.22 -13.25 13.11
N ASP A 736 -16.41 -12.83 12.70
CA ASP A 736 -17.51 -13.74 12.38
C ASP A 736 -17.29 -14.37 10.98
N THR A 737 -16.69 -13.62 10.03
CA THR A 737 -16.39 -14.09 8.66
C THR A 737 -14.92 -13.87 8.26
N TYR A 738 -14.38 -14.73 7.39
CA TYR A 738 -13.04 -14.64 6.78
C TYR A 738 -13.12 -15.07 5.31
N ILE A 739 -12.48 -14.34 4.38
CA ILE A 739 -12.43 -14.70 2.96
C ILE A 739 -11.12 -15.46 2.67
N TYR A 740 -11.26 -16.65 2.07
CA TYR A 740 -10.14 -17.50 1.66
C TYR A 740 -10.48 -18.28 0.39
N GLN A 741 -9.49 -18.89 -0.24
CA GLN A 741 -9.68 -19.69 -1.44
C GLN A 741 -10.44 -20.98 -1.10
N GLN A 742 -11.54 -21.22 -1.80
CA GLN A 742 -12.37 -22.42 -1.67
C GLN A 742 -12.59 -23.04 -3.06
N THR A 743 -12.60 -24.38 -3.11
CA THR A 743 -12.88 -25.13 -4.33
C THR A 743 -14.31 -25.68 -4.27
N GLY A 744 -15.17 -25.24 -5.20
CA GLY A 744 -16.56 -25.67 -5.33
C GLY A 744 -16.86 -26.29 -6.69
N ARG A 745 -18.09 -26.79 -6.89
CA ARG A 745 -18.54 -27.27 -8.22
C ARG A 745 -18.91 -26.07 -9.11
N PHE A 746 -18.52 -26.13 -10.38
CA PHE A 746 -18.83 -25.10 -11.37
C PHE A 746 -19.26 -25.75 -12.69
N ASP A 747 -20.20 -25.12 -13.38
CA ASP A 747 -20.77 -25.61 -14.64
C ASP A 747 -20.06 -25.00 -15.85
N PHE A 748 -19.35 -25.86 -16.59
CA PHE A 748 -18.60 -25.52 -17.78
C PHE A 748 -19.43 -25.71 -19.06
N THR A 749 -20.75 -25.86 -18.95
CA THR A 749 -21.65 -25.94 -20.11
C THR A 749 -21.44 -24.74 -21.04
N GLY A 750 -21.19 -25.00 -22.33
CA GLY A 750 -20.92 -23.98 -23.33
C GLY A 750 -19.44 -23.60 -23.49
N ILE A 751 -18.54 -24.13 -22.66
CA ILE A 751 -17.09 -23.99 -22.85
C ILE A 751 -16.60 -25.15 -23.73
N PRO A 752 -15.95 -24.87 -24.89
CA PRO A 752 -15.48 -25.92 -25.79
C PRO A 752 -14.31 -26.70 -25.18
N ILE A 753 -14.27 -28.02 -25.41
CA ILE A 753 -13.14 -28.87 -25.02
C ILE A 753 -11.89 -28.45 -25.80
N PRO A 754 -10.71 -28.31 -25.16
CA PRO A 754 -9.49 -27.93 -25.86
C PRO A 754 -9.12 -28.90 -26.99
N VAL A 755 -8.69 -28.34 -28.11
CA VAL A 755 -8.20 -29.11 -29.26
C VAL A 755 -6.91 -29.84 -28.86
N GLY A 756 -6.89 -31.16 -29.04
CA GLY A 756 -5.77 -32.03 -28.65
C GLY A 756 -5.95 -32.76 -27.31
N ALA A 757 -7.08 -32.58 -26.61
CA ALA A 757 -7.43 -33.44 -25.48
C ALA A 757 -7.55 -34.91 -25.94
N SER A 758 -6.82 -35.80 -25.27
CA SER A 758 -6.90 -37.24 -25.51
C SER A 758 -8.05 -37.80 -24.67
N ILE A 759 -9.18 -38.07 -25.32
CA ILE A 759 -10.39 -38.60 -24.68
C ILE A 759 -10.60 -40.04 -25.18
N PRO A 760 -10.53 -41.06 -24.31
CA PRO A 760 -10.80 -42.44 -24.71
C PRO A 760 -12.20 -42.62 -25.32
N ALA A 761 -12.31 -43.52 -26.30
CA ALA A 761 -13.57 -43.80 -26.98
C ALA A 761 -14.64 -44.32 -26.00
N GLY A 762 -15.84 -43.74 -26.04
CA GLY A 762 -16.95 -44.11 -25.17
C GLY A 762 -16.92 -43.46 -23.77
N THR A 763 -15.98 -42.56 -23.48
CA THR A 763 -15.96 -41.76 -22.25
C THR A 763 -16.85 -40.51 -22.38
N THR A 764 -17.64 -40.22 -21.35
CA THR A 764 -18.48 -39.01 -21.29
C THR A 764 -17.79 -37.94 -20.44
N ILE A 765 -17.63 -36.73 -20.98
CA ILE A 765 -17.13 -35.58 -20.23
C ILE A 765 -18.30 -34.93 -19.49
N ASN A 766 -18.24 -34.91 -18.16
CA ASN A 766 -19.20 -34.15 -17.36
C ASN A 766 -18.87 -32.65 -17.47
N PRO A 767 -19.81 -31.77 -17.84
CA PRO A 767 -19.57 -30.33 -17.80
C PRO A 767 -19.42 -29.79 -16.38
N MET A 768 -19.72 -30.59 -15.35
CA MET A 768 -19.47 -30.20 -13.95
C MET A 768 -18.00 -30.44 -13.57
N GLY A 769 -17.28 -29.35 -13.30
CA GLY A 769 -15.89 -29.37 -12.83
C GLY A 769 -15.73 -28.70 -11.47
N GLN A 770 -14.49 -28.47 -11.08
CA GLN A 770 -14.14 -27.73 -9.86
C GLN A 770 -13.71 -26.30 -10.18
N MET A 771 -14.12 -25.31 -9.39
CA MET A 771 -13.60 -23.94 -9.49
C MET A 771 -13.06 -23.49 -8.15
N THR A 772 -11.84 -22.94 -8.16
CA THR A 772 -11.21 -22.32 -6.99
C THR A 772 -11.38 -20.81 -7.05
N LEU A 773 -12.04 -20.24 -6.05
CA LEU A 773 -12.32 -18.81 -5.96
C LEU A 773 -12.29 -18.34 -4.50
N PRO A 774 -12.10 -17.03 -4.25
CA PRO A 774 -12.27 -16.48 -2.93
C PRO A 774 -13.74 -16.63 -2.48
N ALA A 775 -13.96 -17.14 -1.28
CA ALA A 775 -15.30 -17.29 -0.70
C ALA A 775 -15.30 -17.02 0.81
N ASN A 776 -16.43 -16.51 1.31
CA ASN A 776 -16.64 -16.32 2.74
C ASN A 776 -16.68 -17.67 3.47
N GLY A 777 -15.98 -17.77 4.60
CA GLY A 777 -16.22 -18.82 5.58
C GLY A 777 -15.98 -18.31 7.00
N ASN A 778 -15.71 -19.23 7.92
CA ASN A 778 -15.65 -18.91 9.34
C ASN A 778 -14.39 -18.12 9.72
N GLY A 779 -14.58 -17.12 10.57
CA GLY A 779 -13.49 -16.30 11.09
C GLY A 779 -12.75 -16.90 12.30
N GLY A 780 -12.40 -16.04 13.23
CA GLY A 780 -11.52 -16.35 14.35
C GLY A 780 -11.45 -15.19 15.33
N THR A 781 -10.33 -15.04 16.02
CA THR A 781 -10.17 -13.98 17.03
C THR A 781 -8.87 -13.21 16.83
N VAL A 782 -8.89 -11.92 17.14
CA VAL A 782 -7.72 -11.04 17.24
C VAL A 782 -7.82 -10.29 18.56
N LYS A 783 -6.78 -10.32 19.38
CA LYS A 783 -6.76 -9.63 20.68
C LYS A 783 -5.38 -9.10 21.00
N GLY A 784 -5.32 -8.06 21.81
CA GLY A 784 -4.04 -7.48 22.17
C GLY A 784 -4.07 -6.47 23.31
N LEU A 785 -2.87 -6.08 23.71
CA LEU A 785 -2.60 -5.00 24.67
C LEU A 785 -1.80 -3.91 23.97
N GLU A 786 -2.13 -2.65 24.27
CA GLU A 786 -1.48 -1.47 23.75
C GLU A 786 -1.06 -0.56 24.90
N PHE A 787 0.17 -0.09 24.88
CA PHE A 787 0.74 0.85 25.84
C PHE A 787 1.21 2.09 25.09
N SER A 788 0.98 3.26 25.64
CA SER A 788 1.45 4.51 25.05
C SER A 788 1.69 5.57 26.10
N GLY A 789 2.56 6.51 25.78
CA GLY A 789 2.77 7.65 26.64
C GLY A 789 3.78 8.65 26.09
N ALA A 790 3.68 9.84 26.62
CA ALA A 790 4.66 10.91 26.46
C ALA A 790 4.97 11.48 27.84
N VAL A 791 6.24 11.79 28.08
CA VAL A 791 6.74 12.32 29.34
C VAL A 791 7.71 13.45 29.06
N GLU A 792 7.44 14.62 29.64
CA GLU A 792 8.40 15.72 29.72
C GLU A 792 9.13 15.66 31.06
N PHE A 793 10.46 15.50 31.06
CA PHE A 793 11.20 15.30 32.31
C PHE A 793 11.34 16.58 33.16
N GLY A 794 11.25 17.74 32.52
CA GLY A 794 11.32 19.05 33.17
C GLY A 794 10.24 19.32 34.22
N GLN A 795 9.15 18.53 34.22
CA GLN A 795 8.11 18.62 35.25
C GLN A 795 8.51 17.94 36.57
N PHE A 796 9.50 17.05 36.56
CA PHE A 796 9.96 16.32 37.74
C PHE A 796 11.33 16.80 38.22
N VAL A 797 12.21 17.15 37.28
CA VAL A 797 13.59 17.55 37.56
C VAL A 797 13.94 18.76 36.69
N ASP A 798 14.17 19.91 37.31
CA ASP A 798 14.49 21.16 36.59
C ASP A 798 15.70 21.04 35.66
N LEU A 799 16.71 20.23 36.04
CA LEU A 799 17.90 19.96 35.23
C LEU A 799 17.57 19.30 33.89
N LEU A 800 16.45 18.56 33.81
CA LEU A 800 16.01 17.85 32.61
C LEU A 800 15.00 18.66 31.76
N LYS A 801 14.83 19.97 32.03
CA LYS A 801 14.01 20.86 31.20
C LYS A 801 14.45 20.83 29.74
N GLY A 802 13.49 20.54 28.86
CA GLY A 802 13.69 20.38 27.43
C GLY A 802 13.79 18.92 26.99
N PHE A 803 14.18 18.00 27.87
CA PHE A 803 14.19 16.57 27.56
C PHE A 803 12.79 15.96 27.69
N GLY A 804 12.46 15.07 26.76
CA GLY A 804 11.26 14.26 26.84
C GLY A 804 11.40 12.91 26.15
N LEU A 805 10.47 12.02 26.46
CA LEU A 805 10.37 10.68 25.91
C LEU A 805 8.92 10.46 25.47
N GLN A 806 8.72 9.88 24.30
CA GLN A 806 7.42 9.36 23.88
C GLN A 806 7.59 7.97 23.29
N GLY A 807 6.57 7.13 23.43
CA GLY A 807 6.64 5.78 22.90
C GLY A 807 5.33 5.05 22.92
N SER A 808 5.35 3.91 22.22
CA SER A 808 4.22 3.02 22.08
C SER A 808 4.67 1.57 21.96
N LEU A 809 3.85 0.65 22.47
CA LEU A 809 4.03 -0.79 22.36
C LEU A 809 2.67 -1.44 22.10
N SER A 810 2.60 -2.36 21.15
CA SER A 810 1.43 -3.17 20.85
C SER A 810 1.81 -4.65 20.79
N LEU A 811 1.03 -5.46 21.49
CA LEU A 811 1.15 -6.91 21.57
C LEU A 811 -0.14 -7.53 21.05
N THR A 812 -0.11 -8.10 19.86
CA THR A 812 -1.27 -8.66 19.16
C THR A 812 -1.12 -10.16 18.98
N LYS A 813 -2.21 -10.90 19.19
CA LYS A 813 -2.32 -12.34 18.89
C LYS A 813 -3.59 -12.60 18.11
N SER A 814 -3.51 -13.51 17.14
CA SER A 814 -4.69 -14.04 16.44
C SER A 814 -4.80 -15.54 16.58
N ASN A 815 -6.03 -16.03 16.46
CA ASN A 815 -6.33 -17.44 16.25
C ASN A 815 -7.41 -17.53 15.17
N LEU A 816 -7.02 -17.97 13.97
CA LEU A 816 -7.95 -18.29 12.88
C LEU A 816 -8.09 -19.80 12.76
N ASN A 817 -9.32 -20.25 12.56
CA ASN A 817 -9.61 -21.64 12.21
C ASN A 817 -10.60 -21.67 11.05
N PRO A 818 -10.15 -21.44 9.80
CA PRO A 818 -11.02 -21.61 8.65
C PRO A 818 -11.32 -23.09 8.51
N THR A 819 -12.61 -23.44 8.49
CA THR A 819 -13.16 -24.80 8.58
C THR A 819 -12.84 -25.72 7.38
N THR A 820 -11.83 -25.40 6.58
CA THR A 820 -11.36 -26.20 5.43
C THR A 820 -9.95 -26.73 5.60
N SER A 821 -9.25 -26.40 6.69
CA SER A 821 -7.99 -27.08 7.02
C SER A 821 -8.27 -28.56 7.31
N THR A 822 -7.59 -29.46 6.59
CA THR A 822 -7.59 -30.91 6.86
C THR A 822 -6.99 -31.25 8.22
N ASP A 823 -6.23 -30.31 8.83
CA ASP A 823 -5.81 -30.35 10.23
C ASP A 823 -6.57 -29.29 11.05
N PRO A 824 -7.50 -29.70 11.94
CA PRO A 824 -8.24 -28.79 12.83
C PRO A 824 -7.36 -27.99 13.81
N LYS A 825 -6.07 -28.31 13.92
CA LYS A 825 -5.09 -27.66 14.80
C LYS A 825 -4.12 -26.72 14.07
N ALA A 826 -4.15 -26.67 12.74
CA ALA A 826 -3.27 -25.80 11.97
C ALA A 826 -3.59 -24.32 12.23
N LYS A 827 -2.65 -23.60 12.82
CA LYS A 827 -2.79 -22.16 13.08
C LYS A 827 -2.64 -21.39 11.78
N VAL A 828 -3.73 -20.83 11.26
CA VAL A 828 -3.67 -19.94 10.08
C VAL A 828 -3.28 -18.53 10.53
N ARG A 829 -2.21 -17.99 9.93
CA ARG A 829 -1.80 -16.59 10.15
C ARG A 829 -2.57 -15.66 9.23
N ILE A 830 -3.13 -14.58 9.79
CA ILE A 830 -3.71 -13.49 9.02
C ILE A 830 -2.57 -12.77 8.28
N PRO A 831 -2.61 -12.66 6.94
CA PRO A 831 -1.63 -11.87 6.19
C PRO A 831 -1.58 -10.41 6.70
N GLY A 832 -0.38 -9.86 6.83
CA GLY A 832 -0.13 -8.52 7.38
C GLY A 832 -0.02 -8.46 8.92
N LEU A 833 -0.54 -9.45 9.64
CA LEU A 833 -0.58 -9.45 11.11
C LEU A 833 0.78 -9.67 11.76
N SER A 834 1.36 -8.58 12.26
CA SER A 834 2.53 -8.61 13.14
C SER A 834 2.12 -8.71 14.61
N GLY A 835 2.83 -9.54 15.37
CA GLY A 835 2.56 -9.77 16.80
C GLY A 835 3.07 -8.68 17.72
N THR A 836 4.28 -8.14 17.49
CA THR A 836 4.85 -7.08 18.33
C THR A 836 5.24 -5.88 17.48
N VAL A 837 4.74 -4.71 17.86
CA VAL A 837 5.10 -3.43 17.24
C VAL A 837 5.42 -2.43 18.34
N TYR A 838 6.56 -1.76 18.26
CA TYR A 838 6.87 -0.66 19.17
C TYR A 838 7.58 0.48 18.47
N ASN A 839 7.41 1.67 19.00
CA ASN A 839 8.17 2.86 18.63
C ASN A 839 8.57 3.61 19.89
N ILE A 840 9.79 4.12 19.94
CA ILE A 840 10.27 4.96 21.04
C ILE A 840 11.05 6.14 20.47
N THR A 841 10.76 7.34 20.96
CA THR A 841 11.42 8.59 20.55
C THR A 841 11.87 9.35 21.79
N GLY A 842 13.18 9.52 21.94
CA GLY A 842 13.75 10.50 22.86
C GLY A 842 13.96 11.82 22.14
N TYR A 843 13.67 12.94 22.81
CA TYR A 843 13.87 14.27 22.25
C TYR A 843 14.41 15.27 23.28
N TYR A 844 15.00 16.33 22.77
CA TYR A 844 15.37 17.54 23.49
C TYR A 844 14.91 18.76 22.70
N GLU A 845 14.28 19.73 23.35
CA GLU A 845 13.84 20.99 22.76
C GLU A 845 13.94 22.13 23.77
N ARG A 846 14.86 23.08 23.54
CA ARG A 846 15.03 24.28 24.37
C ARG A 846 15.93 25.33 23.70
N GLY A 847 15.54 26.61 23.80
CA GLY A 847 16.36 27.75 23.37
C GLY A 847 16.73 27.69 21.89
N GLY A 848 15.73 27.43 21.03
CA GLY A 848 15.92 27.20 19.60
C GLY A 848 16.49 25.83 19.22
N PHE A 849 17.25 25.16 20.08
CA PHE A 849 17.86 23.87 19.78
C PHE A 849 16.84 22.72 19.91
N GLN A 850 16.84 21.83 18.93
CA GLN A 850 16.02 20.62 18.90
C GLN A 850 16.86 19.40 18.48
N ALA A 851 16.65 18.27 19.15
CA ALA A 851 17.23 16.99 18.75
C ALA A 851 16.27 15.86 19.06
N ARG A 852 16.28 14.80 18.25
CA ARG A 852 15.50 13.59 18.50
C ARG A 852 16.15 12.36 17.89
N ILE A 853 15.93 11.23 18.53
CA ILE A 853 16.26 9.91 18.03
C ILE A 853 15.05 9.01 18.21
N SER A 854 14.68 8.30 17.14
CA SER A 854 13.52 7.42 17.11
C SER A 854 13.96 6.02 16.73
N GLN A 855 13.41 5.01 17.38
CA GLN A 855 13.56 3.62 17.00
C GLN A 855 12.19 2.97 16.84
N ARG A 856 11.99 2.34 15.68
CA ARG A 856 10.78 1.56 15.36
C ARG A 856 11.13 0.09 15.19
N TYR A 857 10.22 -0.78 15.60
CA TYR A 857 10.34 -2.23 15.46
C TYR A 857 8.99 -2.86 15.10
N ARG A 858 9.04 -3.83 14.18
CA ARG A 858 7.93 -4.69 13.83
C ARG A 858 8.42 -6.14 13.80
N SER A 859 7.74 -7.03 14.51
CA SER A 859 8.03 -8.47 14.48
C SER A 859 7.77 -9.06 13.10
N ALA A 860 8.34 -10.25 12.84
CA ALA A 860 8.05 -11.00 11.62
C ALA A 860 6.55 -11.27 11.45
N PHE A 861 6.10 -11.34 10.20
CA PHE A 861 4.70 -11.55 9.85
C PHE A 861 4.56 -12.24 8.48
N LYS A 862 3.41 -12.86 8.25
CA LYS A 862 3.04 -13.41 6.94
C LYS A 862 2.74 -12.24 5.98
N GLY A 863 3.60 -11.99 5.01
CA GLY A 863 3.41 -11.00 3.97
C GLY A 863 2.83 -11.61 2.69
N GLU A 864 2.15 -10.79 1.89
CA GLU A 864 1.79 -11.12 0.52
C GLU A 864 2.71 -10.32 -0.41
N VAL A 865 3.49 -11.02 -1.24
CA VAL A 865 4.46 -10.44 -2.17
C VAL A 865 4.19 -10.94 -3.58
N VAL A 866 4.68 -10.22 -4.57
CA VAL A 866 4.67 -10.69 -5.95
C VAL A 866 5.80 -11.72 -6.10
N GLN A 867 5.44 -12.96 -6.41
CA GLN A 867 6.34 -14.07 -6.70
C GLN A 867 6.61 -14.14 -8.22
N LEU A 868 7.24 -15.23 -8.67
CA LEU A 868 7.50 -15.48 -10.09
C LEU A 868 6.20 -15.37 -10.93
N TYR A 869 6.34 -14.96 -12.19
CA TYR A 869 5.23 -14.79 -13.15
C TYR A 869 4.16 -13.76 -12.72
N ALA A 870 4.54 -12.79 -11.88
CA ALA A 870 3.66 -11.74 -11.36
C ALA A 870 2.44 -12.27 -10.59
N THR A 871 2.54 -13.48 -10.03
CA THR A 871 1.53 -14.04 -9.14
C THR A 871 1.73 -13.52 -7.72
N ARG A 872 0.65 -13.30 -6.97
CA ARG A 872 0.77 -12.98 -5.54
C ARG A 872 0.90 -14.29 -4.75
N GLY A 873 1.87 -14.33 -3.86
CA GLY A 873 2.05 -15.45 -2.94
C GLY A 873 2.45 -14.98 -1.56
N PHE A 874 2.39 -15.89 -0.59
CA PHE A 874 2.72 -15.60 0.79
C PHE A 874 4.19 -15.91 1.09
N THR A 875 4.84 -15.03 1.84
CA THR A 875 6.22 -15.21 2.33
C THR A 875 6.30 -14.76 3.79
N GLU A 876 7.32 -15.21 4.52
CA GLU A 876 7.61 -14.65 5.84
C GLU A 876 8.43 -13.38 5.69
N ILE A 877 7.85 -12.22 5.98
CA ILE A 877 8.63 -10.99 6.12
C ILE A 877 9.22 -10.99 7.52
N LEU A 878 10.54 -10.95 7.62
CA LEU A 878 11.24 -11.00 8.91
C LEU A 878 11.12 -9.70 9.70
N ALA A 879 11.48 -9.75 10.97
CA ALA A 879 11.45 -8.58 11.83
C ALA A 879 12.38 -7.47 11.32
N ASP A 880 11.88 -6.23 11.39
CA ASP A 880 12.58 -5.02 10.99
C ASP A 880 12.74 -4.07 12.19
N LYS A 881 13.90 -3.43 12.26
CA LYS A 881 14.29 -2.49 13.31
C LYS A 881 15.03 -1.32 12.68
N GLN A 882 14.47 -0.12 12.78
CA GLN A 882 15.05 1.07 12.17
C GLN A 882 15.24 2.18 13.19
N VAL A 883 16.32 2.93 13.00
CA VAL A 883 16.66 4.09 13.82
C VAL A 883 16.76 5.31 12.93
N ASP A 884 16.11 6.39 13.31
CA ASP A 884 16.15 7.69 12.64
C ASP A 884 16.62 8.75 13.64
N ALA A 885 17.37 9.75 13.17
CA ALA A 885 17.89 10.82 14.02
C ALA A 885 17.74 12.19 13.35
N GLN A 886 17.52 13.23 14.15
CA GLN A 886 17.46 14.61 13.70
C GLN A 886 18.05 15.54 14.75
N ILE A 887 18.72 16.59 14.27
CA ILE A 887 19.19 17.73 15.05
C ILE A 887 18.86 19.01 14.28
N GLY A 888 18.57 20.09 14.99
CA GLY A 888 18.32 21.39 14.37
C GLY A 888 18.35 22.54 15.35
N TYR A 889 18.32 23.74 14.80
CA TYR A 889 18.29 24.98 15.55
C TYR A 889 17.37 25.99 14.85
N THR A 890 16.48 26.62 15.61
CA THR A 890 15.61 27.71 15.17
C THR A 890 16.03 28.99 15.87
N PHE A 891 16.31 30.04 15.11
CA PHE A 891 16.64 31.35 15.65
C PHE A 891 15.37 31.98 16.26
N GLU A 892 15.41 32.31 17.55
CA GLU A 892 14.26 32.86 18.27
C GLU A 892 14.20 34.40 18.23
N GLU A 893 15.34 35.05 17.96
CA GLU A 893 15.53 36.50 18.01
C GLU A 893 16.40 37.01 16.85
N GLY A 894 16.45 38.34 16.69
CA GLY A 894 17.29 39.01 15.69
C GLY A 894 16.76 38.92 14.24
N PRO A 895 17.57 39.27 13.24
CA PRO A 895 17.16 39.35 11.84
C PRO A 895 16.84 37.99 11.21
N MET A 896 17.25 36.89 11.85
CA MET A 896 16.98 35.51 11.41
C MET A 896 15.83 34.86 12.19
N LYS A 897 15.09 35.62 13.02
CA LYS A 897 13.98 35.08 13.81
C LYS A 897 13.05 34.19 12.95
N ASN A 898 12.68 33.03 13.49
CA ASN A 898 11.89 31.96 12.84
C ASN A 898 12.57 31.22 11.68
N LEU A 899 13.82 31.55 11.34
CA LEU A 899 14.63 30.69 10.46
C LEU A 899 15.08 29.46 11.26
N GLY A 900 14.91 28.28 10.71
CA GLY A 900 15.38 27.02 11.26
C GLY A 900 16.30 26.30 10.29
N VAL A 901 17.29 25.61 10.84
CA VAL A 901 18.21 24.73 10.12
C VAL A 901 18.17 23.36 10.76
N LEU A 902 18.14 22.29 9.96
CA LEU A 902 18.12 20.92 10.46
C LEU A 902 18.96 19.97 9.63
N LEU A 903 19.48 18.95 10.30
CA LEU A 903 20.08 17.76 9.70
C LEU A 903 19.29 16.54 10.20
N GLN A 904 18.89 15.67 9.27
CA GLN A 904 18.16 14.45 9.55
C GLN A 904 18.83 13.28 8.83
N VAL A 905 18.87 12.13 9.50
CA VAL A 905 19.33 10.86 8.92
C VAL A 905 18.24 9.82 9.13
N ASN A 906 17.69 9.33 8.02
CA ASN A 906 16.77 8.20 8.02
C ASN A 906 17.54 6.89 7.84
N ASN A 907 17.05 5.83 8.49
CA ASN A 907 17.63 4.50 8.50
C ASN A 907 19.12 4.50 8.89
N LEU A 908 19.45 5.18 10.00
CA LEU A 908 20.79 5.37 10.53
C LEU A 908 21.56 4.05 10.69
N THR A 909 20.86 2.96 11.06
CA THR A 909 21.43 1.60 11.21
C THR A 909 21.60 0.86 9.88
N ASN A 910 21.07 1.39 8.77
CA ASN A 910 21.03 0.74 7.47
C ASN A 910 20.39 -0.66 7.54
N SER A 911 19.19 -0.76 8.13
CA SER A 911 18.49 -2.04 8.29
C SER A 911 18.11 -2.64 6.94
N PRO A 912 18.23 -3.98 6.78
CA PRO A 912 17.82 -4.68 5.57
C PRO A 912 16.33 -5.04 5.58
N TYR A 913 15.75 -5.21 4.40
CA TYR A 913 14.48 -5.93 4.22
C TYR A 913 14.80 -7.39 3.91
N ARG A 914 14.07 -8.33 4.55
CA ARG A 914 14.37 -9.75 4.51
C ARG A 914 13.10 -10.60 4.45
N THR A 915 13.11 -11.64 3.62
CA THR A 915 12.03 -12.63 3.57
C THR A 915 12.55 -14.07 3.63
N ARG A 916 11.67 -15.02 3.98
CA ARG A 916 11.98 -16.47 3.97
C ARG A 916 10.88 -17.31 3.29
N LEU A 917 11.32 -18.34 2.55
CA LEU A 917 10.49 -19.36 1.91
C LEU A 917 10.06 -20.45 2.90
N GLY A 918 8.95 -21.13 2.60
CA GLY A 918 8.43 -22.24 3.40
C GLY A 918 7.29 -21.85 4.33
N LEU A 919 6.45 -20.86 3.98
CA LEU A 919 5.24 -20.55 4.75
C LEU A 919 3.99 -21.20 4.16
N ASP A 920 3.14 -21.76 5.03
CA ASP A 920 1.82 -22.30 4.70
C ASP A 920 1.85 -23.25 3.49
N ALA A 921 2.80 -24.19 3.49
CA ALA A 921 3.14 -25.14 2.42
C ALA A 921 3.69 -24.51 1.12
N GLY A 922 3.96 -23.21 1.10
CA GLY A 922 4.60 -22.50 0.00
C GLY A 922 6.13 -22.59 0.05
N GLY A 923 6.69 -23.43 -0.81
CA GLY A 923 8.14 -23.59 -0.98
C GLY A 923 8.78 -24.61 -0.04
N THR A 924 10.03 -24.94 -0.33
CA THR A 924 10.81 -25.96 0.39
C THR A 924 11.08 -25.56 1.84
N GLN A 925 10.93 -26.50 2.76
CA GLN A 925 11.25 -26.38 4.18
C GLN A 925 12.36 -27.36 4.55
N THR A 926 13.06 -27.08 5.65
CA THR A 926 13.94 -28.06 6.28
C THR A 926 13.12 -29.18 6.94
N SER A 927 13.78 -30.26 7.34
CA SER A 927 13.16 -31.46 7.93
C SER A 927 12.43 -31.18 9.24
N ASN A 928 12.86 -30.18 10.01
CA ASN A 928 12.14 -29.71 11.21
C ASN A 928 11.09 -28.62 10.93
N GLY A 929 10.82 -28.30 9.66
CA GLY A 929 9.86 -27.29 9.23
C GLY A 929 10.37 -25.84 9.27
N ALA A 930 11.68 -25.61 9.40
CA ALA A 930 12.24 -24.25 9.36
C ALA A 930 12.23 -23.66 7.94
N THR A 931 12.17 -22.33 7.89
CA THR A 931 12.10 -21.53 6.68
C THR A 931 13.49 -21.17 6.14
N LEU A 932 13.61 -21.03 4.82
CA LEU A 932 14.88 -20.79 4.13
C LEU A 932 15.01 -19.33 3.64
N PRO A 933 16.22 -18.75 3.58
CA PRO A 933 16.43 -17.38 3.10
C PRO A 933 15.88 -17.15 1.69
N GLU A 934 15.11 -16.08 1.47
CA GLU A 934 14.54 -15.76 0.16
C GLU A 934 15.13 -14.46 -0.38
N THR A 935 14.63 -13.32 0.10
CA THR A 935 15.00 -11.99 -0.37
C THR A 935 15.85 -11.28 0.67
N TYR A 936 16.89 -10.58 0.24
CA TYR A 936 17.67 -9.65 1.06
C TYR A 936 17.89 -8.34 0.31
N GLU A 937 17.43 -7.23 0.88
CA GLU A 937 17.60 -5.91 0.30
C GLU A 937 18.23 -4.91 1.26
N LYS A 938 19.06 -4.00 0.71
CA LYS A 938 19.53 -2.81 1.42
C LYS A 938 19.22 -1.54 0.64
N TYR A 939 18.66 -0.57 1.35
CA TYR A 939 18.28 0.74 0.82
C TYR A 939 19.30 1.85 1.11
N GLY A 940 20.22 1.62 2.06
CA GLY A 940 21.16 2.65 2.52
C GLY A 940 20.55 3.62 3.54
N ARG A 941 21.41 4.51 4.04
CA ARG A 941 21.02 5.71 4.82
C ARG A 941 20.60 6.84 3.89
N GLN A 942 19.71 7.69 4.35
CA GLN A 942 19.30 8.90 3.63
C GLN A 942 19.59 10.11 4.52
N PHE A 943 20.37 11.05 4.01
CA PHE A 943 20.77 12.28 4.70
C PHE A 943 19.96 13.44 4.16
N LEU A 944 19.42 14.27 5.04
CA LEU A 944 18.62 15.42 4.67
C LEU A 944 19.11 16.65 5.42
N PHE A 945 19.38 17.71 4.67
CA PHE A 945 19.69 19.03 5.22
C PHE A 945 18.57 19.98 4.86
N GLY A 946 18.02 20.70 5.84
CA GLY A 946 16.84 21.52 5.65
C GLY A 946 16.98 22.93 6.21
N VAL A 947 16.31 23.85 5.55
CA VAL A 947 16.05 25.21 6.02
C VAL A 947 14.53 25.43 6.01
N ASN A 948 14.00 25.94 7.11
CA ASN A 948 12.59 26.30 7.23
C ASN A 948 12.47 27.75 7.70
N TYR A 949 11.49 28.49 7.18
CA TYR A 949 11.22 29.86 7.60
C TYR A 949 9.72 30.03 7.80
N ARG A 950 9.36 30.77 8.86
CA ARG A 950 7.97 31.07 9.21
C ARG A 950 7.80 32.56 9.48
N PHE A 951 6.74 33.13 8.95
CA PHE A 951 6.26 34.48 9.25
C PHE A 951 4.88 34.43 9.88
#